data_AF-A0A9E6XU00-F1
#
_entry.id   AF-A0A9E6XU00-F1
#
_cell.length_a   1.000
_cell.length_b   1.000
_cell.length_c   1.000
_cell.angle_alpha   90.00
_cell.angle_beta   90.00
_cell.angle_gamma   90.00
#
_symmetry.space_group_name_H-M   'P 1'
#
loop_
_entity.id
_entity.type
_entity.pdbx_description
1 polymer ?
#
loop_
_entity_poly.entity_id
_entity_poly.type
_entity_poly.pdbx_seq_one_letter_code
_entity_poly.pdbx_strand_id
1 'polypeptide(L)'
;MTLSPVRGLAAAAAGGLALLAISAPSAGAASIACAAGAPLGAAQGWTEFVAGNGQRGSESEGSIAYGGDVGGMTVGTRLTSGKDDPTLVVAGTASGWFNLQKGSAYAPNRTGGGVNFNGGGHFLATNPIDFTTAFADLRSRSTSWAAVAANGTADVVNSDVTGTSLGGNVLWLRGSDAQINVFSVTPAQLTGIKATFIDVPAGSTALINVSGTTVTVNGEVRYRSGGTYRQPDDASVGDAVARTIWNFASATSVKLSTGSAFGGTVLAPDAAVEAVSVGHNNGQVIAASFRSNFETHQFPFPGNGCVPSTTPTPPGPTSADVAIVKAASDATPKGGDVVTYTLAVRNDGPDTAKNVVAADALPPGVTFSSASSPCTQAAGIVSCAIGDLASGATRTLTIKVTADPIAAVGSVPHPGATHLTPVSKVEQQVDLEAGDTRTVALSCPAGGILTDASIRTDAVDQGTGALTDVRVVSARTTGASSWEAVVRNDAGGRAQAKGFAVCLPANTDTADGHRHALVVSDPVTVTQSPAPGAQSVTVSCPAGSTPIVPGWAFAGGSAVVAGSEPVSGGWRFDLAVTGATTATLSVRCLDTAVAAADGHTHGLKLTHVVKQVAVPAGQVVEGEVICPDDAKGIVGTWSLARGVFSLGNDPRPKTRAYRLINTGATPATATIDLECVGDRTGAERKAGPAPKPIVNTATVASDTTDLDPSNNSSSATITVTGGGPALVGGTAKLAGGAVLLRAACPAGGGVCAGRAVVAKRSKVVASTTFRLKAGQAKLLKLKVNGTGRKALRGRTNRVKASLKLRGSRTVVKALTLKR
;
A
#
# COMPACT_ATOMS: atom_id res chain seq x y z
N MET A 1 20.34 -60.93 -54.16
CA MET A 1 19.79 -59.85 -53.31
C MET A 1 19.28 -60.50 -52.02
N THR A 2 20.17 -61.01 -51.13
CA THR A 2 20.75 -60.37 -49.91
C THR A 2 19.66 -59.93 -48.91
N LEU A 3 19.23 -60.69 -47.89
CA LEU A 3 19.85 -61.19 -46.62
C LEU A 3 20.35 -60.11 -45.63
N SER A 4 19.57 -59.91 -44.53
CA SER A 4 19.94 -59.65 -43.10
C SER A 4 20.78 -58.40 -42.68
N PRO A 5 20.86 -58.01 -41.36
CA PRO A 5 20.01 -58.28 -40.19
C PRO A 5 19.82 -57.10 -39.16
N VAL A 6 19.06 -57.43 -38.12
CA VAL A 6 18.81 -56.84 -36.78
C VAL A 6 20.06 -56.41 -35.95
N ARG A 7 19.95 -55.30 -35.18
CA ARG A 7 20.45 -55.00 -33.80
C ARG A 7 20.45 -53.46 -33.59
N GLY A 8 20.09 -52.84 -32.47
CA GLY A 8 19.69 -53.32 -31.14
C GLY A 8 19.15 -52.16 -30.28
N LEU A 9 18.46 -52.54 -29.20
CA LEU A 9 18.00 -51.68 -28.11
C LEU A 9 19.17 -50.96 -27.42
N ALA A 10 18.96 -49.68 -27.09
CA ALA A 10 19.50 -49.07 -25.88
C ALA A 10 18.40 -48.23 -25.23
N ALA A 11 17.96 -48.67 -24.07
CA ALA A 11 16.99 -47.99 -23.22
C ALA A 11 17.63 -46.74 -22.60
N ALA A 12 16.93 -45.60 -22.67
CA ALA A 12 17.13 -44.48 -21.75
C ALA A 12 15.78 -44.15 -21.12
N ALA A 13 15.59 -44.59 -19.88
CA ALA A 13 14.47 -44.23 -19.04
C ALA A 13 14.55 -42.73 -18.70
N ALA A 14 13.72 -41.91 -19.36
CA ALA A 14 13.42 -40.57 -18.88
C ALA A 14 12.19 -40.68 -17.95
N GLY A 15 12.45 -40.58 -16.65
CA GLY A 15 11.39 -40.50 -15.64
C GLY A 15 10.50 -39.30 -15.90
N GLY A 16 9.19 -39.55 -15.99
CA GLY A 16 8.17 -38.51 -16.05
C GLY A 16 8.21 -37.68 -14.77
N LEU A 17 8.69 -36.44 -14.89
CA LEU A 17 8.46 -35.41 -13.89
C LEU A 17 7.04 -34.88 -14.13
N ALA A 18 6.07 -35.42 -13.39
CA ALA A 18 4.76 -34.80 -13.27
C ALA A 18 4.94 -33.45 -12.59
N LEU A 19 4.96 -32.36 -13.36
CA LEU A 19 4.77 -31.02 -12.82
C LEU A 19 3.32 -30.95 -12.31
N LEU A 20 3.14 -31.12 -11.00
CA LEU A 20 1.98 -30.55 -10.33
C LEU A 20 2.11 -29.03 -10.46
N ALA A 21 1.32 -28.44 -11.36
CA ALA A 21 1.09 -27.01 -11.39
C ALA A 21 0.44 -26.62 -10.06
N ILE A 22 1.21 -26.02 -9.16
CA ILE A 22 0.70 -25.33 -8.00
C ILE A 22 0.01 -24.08 -8.54
N SER A 23 -1.31 -24.09 -8.62
CA SER A 23 -2.12 -22.91 -8.87
C SER A 23 -1.91 -21.92 -7.74
N ALA A 24 -1.10 -20.89 -8.01
CA ALA A 24 -1.12 -19.69 -7.19
C ALA A 24 -2.56 -19.15 -7.19
N PRO A 25 -3.12 -18.73 -6.04
CA PRO A 25 -4.36 -17.97 -6.06
C PRO A 25 -4.07 -16.69 -6.85
N SER A 26 -4.80 -16.49 -7.94
CA SER A 26 -4.79 -15.25 -8.71
C SER A 26 -5.13 -14.13 -7.74
N ALA A 27 -4.23 -13.15 -7.61
CA ALA A 27 -4.56 -11.88 -6.97
C ALA A 27 -5.83 -11.34 -7.66
N GLY A 28 -6.94 -11.29 -6.94
CA GLY A 28 -8.13 -10.58 -7.43
C GLY A 28 -7.72 -9.14 -7.65
N ALA A 29 -7.74 -8.68 -8.90
CA ALA A 29 -7.45 -7.29 -9.22
C ALA A 29 -8.39 -6.40 -8.38
N ALA A 30 -7.82 -5.43 -7.68
CA ALA A 30 -8.62 -4.44 -6.96
C ALA A 30 -9.57 -3.76 -7.97
N SER A 31 -10.87 -3.75 -7.66
CA SER A 31 -11.89 -3.15 -8.53
C SER A 31 -11.68 -1.63 -8.61
N ILE A 32 -11.52 -1.10 -9.82
CA ILE A 32 -11.38 0.33 -10.06
C ILE A 32 -12.76 0.98 -9.91
N ALA A 33 -12.90 1.93 -8.99
CA ALA A 33 -14.17 2.62 -8.78
C ALA A 33 -14.49 3.59 -9.92
N CYS A 34 -15.71 3.47 -10.47
CA CYS A 34 -16.21 4.34 -11.53
C CYS A 34 -16.59 5.72 -10.98
N ALA A 35 -16.10 6.78 -11.62
CA ALA A 35 -16.59 8.13 -11.41
C ALA A 35 -18.06 8.26 -11.83
N ALA A 36 -18.83 9.10 -11.12
CA ALA A 36 -20.21 9.43 -11.48
C ALA A 36 -20.27 10.79 -12.20
N GLY A 37 -20.99 10.83 -13.34
CA GLY A 37 -21.28 12.06 -14.09
C GLY A 37 -20.18 12.49 -15.07
N ALA A 38 -20.60 12.99 -16.24
CA ALA A 38 -19.80 13.59 -17.34
C ALA A 38 -18.28 13.32 -17.28
N PRO A 39 -17.84 12.08 -17.62
CA PRO A 39 -16.45 11.62 -17.52
C PRO A 39 -15.41 12.57 -18.10
N LEU A 40 -15.76 13.29 -19.17
CA LEU A 40 -14.89 14.21 -19.92
C LEU A 40 -15.23 15.70 -19.69
N GLY A 41 -15.97 16.03 -18.62
CA GLY A 41 -16.29 17.41 -18.27
C GLY A 41 -16.97 18.16 -19.42
N ALA A 42 -16.48 19.35 -19.76
CA ALA A 42 -17.03 20.18 -20.83
C ALA A 42 -16.86 19.59 -22.24
N ALA A 43 -15.93 18.65 -22.45
CA ALA A 43 -15.75 17.96 -23.73
C ALA A 43 -16.78 16.83 -23.95
N GLN A 44 -17.59 16.52 -22.93
CA GLN A 44 -18.61 15.49 -23.00
C GLN A 44 -19.60 15.76 -24.15
N GLY A 45 -19.71 14.81 -25.09
CA GLY A 45 -20.63 14.90 -26.23
C GLY A 45 -20.13 15.65 -27.46
N TRP A 46 -18.96 16.31 -27.41
CA TRP A 46 -18.34 16.93 -28.58
C TRP A 46 -17.56 15.91 -29.40
N THR A 47 -17.77 15.85 -30.73
CA THR A 47 -16.95 14.97 -31.59
C THR A 47 -15.55 15.53 -31.73
N GLU A 48 -15.40 16.84 -31.82
CA GLU A 48 -14.09 17.50 -31.79
C GLU A 48 -14.10 18.60 -30.73
N PHE A 49 -13.14 18.57 -29.82
CA PHE A 49 -12.98 19.53 -28.74
C PHE A 49 -11.52 19.94 -28.64
N VAL A 50 -11.17 21.09 -29.19
CA VAL A 50 -9.78 21.46 -29.46
C VAL A 50 -9.46 22.81 -28.83
N ALA A 51 -8.39 22.88 -28.03
CA ALA A 51 -8.05 24.10 -27.29
C ALA A 51 -7.59 25.23 -28.21
N GLY A 52 -6.82 24.90 -29.24
CA GLY A 52 -6.23 25.83 -30.19
C GLY A 52 -6.78 25.64 -31.60
N ASN A 53 -5.88 25.68 -32.58
CA ASN A 53 -6.24 25.74 -33.99
C ASN A 53 -6.57 24.36 -34.57
N GLY A 54 -7.46 24.38 -35.56
CA GLY A 54 -7.85 23.25 -36.40
C GLY A 54 -7.47 23.45 -37.86
N GLN A 55 -7.05 22.36 -38.51
CA GLN A 55 -6.94 22.30 -39.97
C GLN A 55 -7.71 21.09 -40.48
N ARG A 56 -8.80 21.35 -41.18
CA ARG A 56 -9.75 20.33 -41.61
C ARG A 56 -9.94 20.36 -43.12
N GLY A 57 -10.00 19.17 -43.72
CA GLY A 57 -10.25 18.96 -45.15
C GLY A 57 -11.48 18.11 -45.45
N SER A 58 -12.26 17.73 -44.43
CA SER A 58 -13.46 16.90 -44.56
C SER A 58 -14.48 17.27 -43.46
N GLU A 59 -15.66 16.66 -43.52
CA GLU A 59 -16.78 16.94 -42.62
C GLU A 59 -16.67 16.30 -41.24
N SER A 60 -17.55 16.73 -40.33
CA SER A 60 -17.74 16.12 -39.02
C SER A 60 -19.20 15.71 -38.87
N GLU A 61 -19.45 14.43 -38.60
CA GLU A 61 -20.82 13.94 -38.44
C GLU A 61 -21.49 14.45 -37.15
N GLY A 62 -20.69 14.87 -36.16
CA GLY A 62 -21.15 15.40 -34.88
C GLY A 62 -20.81 16.87 -34.67
N SER A 63 -20.79 17.30 -33.40
CA SER A 63 -20.53 18.69 -33.01
C SER A 63 -19.04 18.98 -32.84
N ILE A 64 -18.63 20.22 -33.10
CA ILE A 64 -17.22 20.64 -33.02
C ILE A 64 -17.04 21.93 -32.22
N ALA A 65 -15.97 21.98 -31.42
CA ALA A 65 -15.59 23.12 -30.60
C ALA A 65 -14.08 23.39 -30.72
N TYR A 66 -13.71 24.60 -31.13
CA TYR A 66 -12.34 25.07 -31.31
C TYR A 66 -12.12 26.38 -30.55
N GLY A 67 -11.12 26.40 -29.67
CA GLY A 67 -10.70 27.62 -28.99
C GLY A 67 -9.90 28.56 -29.90
N GLY A 68 -9.27 28.02 -30.96
CA GLY A 68 -8.54 28.77 -31.97
C GLY A 68 -9.23 28.83 -33.34
N ASP A 69 -8.44 29.00 -34.39
CA ASP A 69 -8.91 29.15 -35.77
C ASP A 69 -9.24 27.80 -36.42
N VAL A 70 -10.28 27.74 -37.27
CA VAL A 70 -10.60 26.54 -38.07
C VAL A 70 -11.28 26.90 -39.39
N GLY A 71 -11.03 26.08 -40.42
CA GLY A 71 -11.64 26.18 -41.75
C GLY A 71 -13.03 25.56 -41.84
N GLY A 72 -13.83 26.05 -42.79
CA GLY A 72 -15.22 25.67 -43.03
C GLY A 72 -15.39 24.22 -43.46
N MET A 73 -16.44 23.59 -42.96
CA MET A 73 -16.81 22.20 -43.24
C MET A 73 -18.32 21.97 -43.02
N THR A 74 -18.82 20.82 -43.46
CA THR A 74 -20.15 20.35 -43.03
C THR A 74 -20.05 19.79 -41.61
N VAL A 75 -21.02 20.13 -40.76
CA VAL A 75 -21.05 19.72 -39.34
C VAL A 75 -22.43 19.17 -38.99
N GLY A 76 -22.46 18.02 -38.31
CA GLY A 76 -23.65 17.50 -37.65
C GLY A 76 -24.58 16.64 -38.51
N THR A 77 -24.09 15.99 -39.57
CA THR A 77 -24.90 15.14 -40.48
C THR A 77 -25.64 14.00 -39.77
N ARG A 78 -25.16 13.56 -38.59
CA ARG A 78 -25.80 12.51 -37.79
C ARG A 78 -26.33 12.99 -36.45
N LEU A 79 -26.22 14.29 -36.13
CA LEU A 79 -26.75 14.83 -34.88
C LEU A 79 -28.28 14.75 -34.86
N THR A 80 -28.82 14.50 -33.67
CA THR A 80 -30.26 14.59 -33.37
C THR A 80 -30.60 15.87 -32.59
N SER A 81 -29.68 16.84 -32.58
CA SER A 81 -29.77 18.06 -31.76
C SER A 81 -30.93 18.99 -32.14
N GLY A 82 -31.45 19.70 -31.13
CA GLY A 82 -32.44 20.75 -31.28
C GLY A 82 -31.83 22.02 -31.89
N LYS A 83 -32.68 22.88 -32.45
CA LYS A 83 -32.24 24.13 -33.12
C LYS A 83 -31.41 25.05 -32.22
N ASP A 84 -31.55 24.98 -30.91
CA ASP A 84 -30.88 25.86 -29.95
C ASP A 84 -29.60 25.25 -29.36
N ASP A 85 -29.30 23.98 -29.66
CA ASP A 85 -28.13 23.28 -29.10
C ASP A 85 -26.83 23.80 -29.74
N PRO A 86 -25.74 23.96 -28.97
CA PRO A 86 -24.45 24.35 -29.52
C PRO A 86 -23.83 23.18 -30.32
N THR A 87 -23.79 23.32 -31.65
CA THR A 87 -23.19 22.32 -32.57
C THR A 87 -21.83 22.76 -33.09
N LEU A 88 -21.62 24.07 -33.25
CA LEU A 88 -20.36 24.66 -33.73
C LEU A 88 -19.92 25.76 -32.76
N VAL A 89 -18.74 25.63 -32.17
CA VAL A 89 -18.13 26.70 -31.37
C VAL A 89 -16.75 26.98 -31.90
N VAL A 90 -16.50 28.20 -32.35
CA VAL A 90 -15.18 28.68 -32.79
C VAL A 90 -14.90 29.99 -32.07
N ALA A 91 -14.02 29.98 -31.08
CA ALA A 91 -13.66 31.19 -30.34
C ALA A 91 -12.63 32.05 -31.09
N GLY A 92 -11.77 31.43 -31.91
CA GLY A 92 -10.88 32.11 -32.86
C GLY A 92 -11.61 32.52 -34.14
N THR A 93 -10.93 32.34 -35.28
CA THR A 93 -11.43 32.69 -36.61
C THR A 93 -12.04 31.48 -37.32
N ALA A 94 -13.32 31.60 -37.68
CA ALA A 94 -14.02 30.67 -38.56
C ALA A 94 -13.84 31.12 -40.03
N SER A 95 -13.04 30.40 -40.80
CA SER A 95 -12.73 30.76 -42.20
C SER A 95 -13.53 29.92 -43.20
N GLY A 96 -14.06 30.52 -44.26
CA GLY A 96 -14.88 29.80 -45.27
C GLY A 96 -16.31 29.49 -44.79
N TRP A 97 -16.99 28.56 -45.48
CA TRP A 97 -18.39 28.22 -45.22
C TRP A 97 -18.54 26.99 -44.33
N PHE A 98 -19.36 27.11 -43.29
CA PHE A 98 -19.84 25.98 -42.49
C PHE A 98 -21.28 25.64 -42.85
N ASN A 99 -21.56 24.36 -43.08
CA ASN A 99 -22.92 23.86 -43.31
C ASN A 99 -23.37 23.05 -42.10
N LEU A 100 -24.17 23.67 -41.23
CA LEU A 100 -24.70 23.04 -40.03
C LEU A 100 -26.01 22.32 -40.35
N GLN A 101 -25.99 21.00 -40.25
CA GLN A 101 -27.17 20.18 -40.50
C GLN A 101 -28.18 20.25 -39.34
N LYS A 102 -27.70 20.51 -38.11
CA LYS A 102 -28.50 20.68 -36.89
C LYS A 102 -27.84 21.64 -35.90
N GLY A 103 -28.65 22.27 -35.06
CA GLY A 103 -28.21 23.15 -33.97
C GLY A 103 -27.66 24.50 -34.41
N SER A 104 -27.05 25.19 -33.44
CA SER A 104 -26.63 26.58 -33.46
C SER A 104 -25.12 26.75 -33.37
N ALA A 105 -24.62 27.94 -33.71
CA ALA A 105 -23.19 28.23 -33.81
C ALA A 105 -22.76 29.43 -32.98
N TYR A 106 -21.63 29.33 -32.29
CA TYR A 106 -20.86 30.47 -31.81
C TYR A 106 -19.63 30.66 -32.69
N ALA A 107 -19.59 31.74 -33.50
CA ALA A 107 -18.47 32.07 -34.38
C ALA A 107 -18.42 33.59 -34.61
N PRO A 108 -17.91 34.37 -33.62
CA PRO A 108 -17.96 35.82 -33.67
C PRO A 108 -17.07 36.39 -34.78
N ASN A 109 -15.93 35.75 -35.06
CA ASN A 109 -14.97 36.18 -36.08
C ASN A 109 -15.06 35.26 -37.31
N ARG A 110 -15.65 35.75 -38.39
CA ARG A 110 -15.84 34.99 -39.65
C ARG A 110 -15.13 35.67 -40.81
N THR A 111 -14.39 34.92 -41.62
CA THR A 111 -13.65 35.43 -42.77
C THR A 111 -13.86 34.57 -44.01
N GLY A 112 -14.06 35.18 -45.18
CA GLY A 112 -14.19 34.45 -46.44
C GLY A 112 -15.39 33.48 -46.53
N GLY A 113 -16.37 33.58 -45.63
CA GLY A 113 -17.59 32.77 -45.62
C GLY A 113 -18.46 32.97 -44.37
N GLY A 114 -19.46 32.12 -44.17
CA GLY A 114 -20.44 32.20 -43.08
C GLY A 114 -20.93 30.83 -42.60
N VAL A 115 -22.01 30.82 -41.81
CA VAL A 115 -22.66 29.58 -41.35
C VAL A 115 -24.04 29.47 -42.00
N ASN A 116 -24.28 28.35 -42.66
CA ASN A 116 -25.58 27.97 -43.18
C ASN A 116 -26.26 27.00 -42.19
N PHE A 117 -27.45 27.36 -41.71
CA PHE A 117 -28.21 26.58 -40.73
C PHE A 117 -29.29 25.74 -41.43
N ASN A 118 -28.88 24.66 -42.11
CA ASN A 118 -29.81 23.76 -42.80
C ASN A 118 -30.87 23.17 -41.84
N GLY A 119 -30.52 23.00 -40.57
CA GLY A 119 -31.40 22.51 -39.50
C GLY A 119 -32.24 23.57 -38.78
N GLY A 120 -32.23 24.83 -39.22
CA GLY A 120 -33.04 25.91 -38.63
C GLY A 120 -32.49 26.50 -37.32
N GLY A 121 -31.19 26.32 -37.05
CA GLY A 121 -30.51 26.96 -35.93
C GLY A 121 -30.16 28.43 -36.15
N HIS A 122 -29.37 29.00 -35.24
CA HIS A 122 -29.01 30.42 -35.24
C HIS A 122 -27.63 30.64 -34.60
N PHE A 123 -27.17 31.90 -34.60
CA PHE A 123 -25.94 32.26 -33.88
C PHE A 123 -26.22 32.42 -32.38
N LEU A 124 -25.38 31.80 -31.56
CA LEU A 124 -25.40 31.94 -30.11
C LEU A 124 -24.85 33.31 -29.70
N ALA A 125 -25.45 33.92 -28.69
CA ALA A 125 -25.04 35.25 -28.19
C ALA A 125 -23.70 35.22 -27.43
N THR A 126 -23.39 34.11 -26.78
CA THR A 126 -22.23 33.96 -25.90
C THR A 126 -21.49 32.66 -26.20
N ASN A 127 -20.19 32.62 -25.92
CA ASN A 127 -19.42 31.39 -26.00
C ASN A 127 -19.89 30.44 -24.88
N PRO A 128 -20.40 29.24 -25.19
CA PRO A 128 -20.81 28.29 -24.16
C PRO A 128 -19.64 27.55 -23.49
N ILE A 129 -18.40 27.72 -23.97
CA ILE A 129 -17.23 26.97 -23.50
C ILE A 129 -16.13 27.90 -23.00
N ASP A 130 -15.72 27.71 -21.74
CA ASP A 130 -14.44 28.20 -21.24
C ASP A 130 -13.34 27.17 -21.53
N PHE A 131 -12.64 27.35 -22.64
CA PHE A 131 -11.57 26.45 -23.07
C PHE A 131 -10.42 26.36 -22.07
N THR A 132 -10.12 27.45 -21.35
CA THR A 132 -9.02 27.46 -20.38
C THR A 132 -9.35 26.53 -19.21
N THR A 133 -10.54 26.71 -18.62
CA THR A 133 -11.01 25.88 -17.51
C THR A 133 -11.25 24.44 -17.95
N ALA A 134 -11.85 24.23 -19.12
CA ALA A 134 -12.12 22.89 -19.65
C ALA A 134 -10.82 22.09 -19.86
N PHE A 135 -9.79 22.67 -20.48
CA PHE A 135 -8.53 21.98 -20.71
C PHE A 135 -7.67 21.85 -19.45
N ALA A 136 -7.84 22.70 -18.43
CA ALA A 136 -7.23 22.46 -17.13
C ALA A 136 -7.82 21.20 -16.45
N ASP A 137 -9.15 21.04 -16.46
CA ASP A 137 -9.83 19.85 -15.93
C ASP A 137 -9.46 18.58 -16.70
N LEU A 138 -9.46 18.63 -18.04
CA LEU A 138 -9.10 17.50 -18.89
C LEU A 138 -7.65 17.04 -18.68
N ARG A 139 -6.70 17.96 -18.47
CA ARG A 139 -5.31 17.62 -18.13
C ARG A 139 -5.22 16.92 -16.78
N SER A 140 -5.86 17.49 -15.75
CA SER A 140 -5.92 16.86 -14.43
C SER A 140 -6.48 15.44 -14.49
N ARG A 141 -7.58 15.24 -15.23
CA ARG A 141 -8.18 13.91 -15.43
C ARG A 141 -7.23 12.97 -16.15
N SER A 142 -6.72 13.40 -17.31
CA SER A 142 -5.78 12.64 -18.15
C SER A 142 -4.56 12.17 -17.37
N THR A 143 -3.91 13.05 -16.59
CA THR A 143 -2.77 12.70 -15.73
C THR A 143 -3.16 11.74 -14.62
N SER A 144 -4.27 11.98 -13.92
CA SER A 144 -4.71 11.08 -12.85
C SER A 144 -5.07 9.68 -13.37
N TRP A 145 -5.70 9.59 -14.55
CA TRP A 145 -6.02 8.33 -15.23
C TRP A 145 -4.77 7.59 -15.68
N ALA A 146 -3.72 8.30 -16.09
CA ALA A 146 -2.43 7.71 -16.44
C ALA A 146 -1.70 7.07 -15.24
N ALA A 147 -1.98 7.54 -14.01
CA ALA A 147 -1.41 6.99 -12.79
C ALA A 147 -2.17 5.75 -12.26
N VAL A 148 -3.34 5.42 -12.81
CA VAL A 148 -4.12 4.25 -12.40
C VAL A 148 -3.43 2.97 -12.84
N ALA A 149 -3.23 2.04 -11.91
CA ALA A 149 -2.62 0.75 -12.19
C ALA A 149 -3.45 -0.03 -13.22
N ALA A 150 -2.78 -0.63 -14.21
CA ALA A 150 -3.42 -1.47 -15.21
C ALA A 150 -4.04 -2.72 -14.56
N ASN A 151 -5.28 -3.03 -14.92
CA ASN A 151 -5.97 -4.27 -14.56
C ASN A 151 -6.21 -5.18 -15.79
N GLY A 152 -5.82 -4.74 -17.00
CA GLY A 152 -5.73 -5.55 -18.20
C GLY A 152 -4.29 -5.78 -18.67
N THR A 153 -4.08 -6.72 -19.58
CA THR A 153 -2.75 -7.00 -20.17
C THR A 153 -2.59 -6.35 -21.55
N ALA A 154 -1.36 -5.96 -21.88
CA ALA A 154 -0.99 -5.35 -23.16
C ALA A 154 0.20 -6.08 -23.78
N ASP A 155 -0.07 -7.09 -24.61
CA ASP A 155 0.93 -8.03 -25.10
C ASP A 155 1.16 -7.86 -26.61
N VAL A 156 2.41 -7.71 -27.03
CA VAL A 156 2.77 -7.78 -28.46
C VAL A 156 3.05 -9.23 -28.81
N VAL A 157 2.26 -9.78 -29.72
CA VAL A 157 2.35 -11.19 -30.14
C VAL A 157 2.30 -11.31 -31.65
N ASN A 158 2.82 -12.41 -32.18
CA ASN A 158 2.68 -12.72 -33.60
C ASN A 158 1.24 -13.13 -33.92
N SER A 159 0.63 -12.55 -34.95
CA SER A 159 -0.75 -12.80 -35.40
C SER A 159 -1.05 -14.27 -35.72
N ASP A 160 -0.03 -15.05 -36.05
CA ASP A 160 -0.17 -16.47 -36.40
C ASP A 160 -0.41 -17.33 -35.15
N VAL A 161 0.12 -16.90 -34.00
CA VAL A 161 -0.06 -17.58 -32.69
C VAL A 161 -1.50 -17.41 -32.19
N THR A 162 -2.22 -16.44 -32.72
CA THR A 162 -3.53 -16.04 -32.22
C THR A 162 -4.68 -16.35 -33.17
N GLY A 163 -4.39 -17.00 -34.30
CA GLY A 163 -5.39 -17.43 -35.27
C GLY A 163 -6.04 -16.30 -36.07
N THR A 164 -5.47 -15.08 -36.05
CA THR A 164 -6.00 -13.92 -36.78
C THR A 164 -5.34 -13.71 -38.14
N SER A 165 -4.17 -14.32 -38.37
CA SER A 165 -3.50 -14.45 -39.67
C SER A 165 -3.29 -13.13 -40.44
N LEU A 166 -2.90 -12.06 -39.74
CA LEU A 166 -2.62 -10.73 -40.33
C LEU A 166 -1.17 -10.58 -40.87
N GLY A 167 -0.31 -11.59 -40.66
CA GLY A 167 1.06 -11.60 -41.15
C GLY A 167 1.96 -10.55 -40.47
N GLY A 168 2.17 -10.69 -39.16
CA GLY A 168 3.10 -9.84 -38.40
C GLY A 168 2.75 -9.73 -36.92
N ASN A 169 3.39 -8.80 -36.21
CA ASN A 169 3.08 -8.55 -34.81
C ASN A 169 1.78 -7.76 -34.66
N VAL A 170 1.03 -8.03 -33.60
CA VAL A 170 -0.19 -7.33 -33.19
C VAL A 170 -0.14 -7.04 -31.70
N LEU A 171 -0.78 -5.96 -31.28
CA LEU A 171 -0.92 -5.62 -29.86
C LEU A 171 -2.27 -6.17 -29.36
N TRP A 172 -2.25 -7.02 -28.34
CA TRP A 172 -3.44 -7.53 -27.68
C TRP A 172 -3.67 -6.81 -26.35
N LEU A 173 -4.79 -6.12 -26.25
CA LEU A 173 -5.28 -5.53 -25.01
C LEU A 173 -6.39 -6.44 -24.48
N ARG A 174 -6.11 -7.19 -23.40
CA ARG A 174 -7.07 -8.15 -22.82
C ARG A 174 -7.50 -7.74 -21.43
N GLY A 175 -8.80 -7.58 -21.24
CA GLY A 175 -9.42 -7.24 -19.99
C GLY A 175 -10.58 -8.17 -19.67
N SER A 176 -10.90 -8.30 -18.38
CA SER A 176 -12.02 -9.13 -17.91
C SER A 176 -12.95 -8.40 -16.94
N ASP A 177 -12.63 -7.16 -16.58
CA ASP A 177 -13.46 -6.34 -15.71
C ASP A 177 -14.72 -5.90 -16.48
N ALA A 178 -15.89 -6.02 -15.85
CA ALA A 178 -17.17 -5.72 -16.50
C ALA A 178 -17.45 -4.20 -16.60
N GLN A 179 -16.73 -3.37 -15.84
CA GLN A 179 -16.93 -1.92 -15.81
C GLN A 179 -15.79 -1.17 -16.51
N ILE A 180 -14.53 -1.47 -16.16
CA ILE A 180 -13.38 -0.76 -16.72
C ILE A 180 -12.12 -1.61 -16.78
N ASN A 181 -11.47 -1.59 -17.94
CA ASN A 181 -10.19 -2.22 -18.17
C ASN A 181 -9.15 -1.14 -18.53
N VAL A 182 -8.12 -1.00 -17.70
CA VAL A 182 -7.02 -0.05 -17.82
C VAL A 182 -5.79 -0.78 -18.34
N PHE A 183 -5.18 -0.21 -19.38
CA PHE A 183 -4.01 -0.74 -20.08
C PHE A 183 -2.87 0.28 -20.06
N SER A 184 -1.63 -0.19 -19.91
CA SER A 184 -0.43 0.62 -20.09
C SER A 184 0.24 0.24 -21.41
N VAL A 185 0.43 1.21 -22.30
CA VAL A 185 1.01 1.02 -23.64
C VAL A 185 2.18 1.97 -23.84
N THR A 186 3.24 1.47 -24.47
CA THR A 186 4.42 2.24 -24.86
C THR A 186 4.44 2.49 -26.37
N PRO A 187 5.11 3.56 -26.85
CA PRO A 187 5.24 3.81 -28.30
C PRO A 187 5.90 2.66 -29.06
N ALA A 188 6.81 1.92 -28.40
CA ALA A 188 7.46 0.75 -28.99
C ALA A 188 6.45 -0.36 -29.33
N GLN A 189 5.42 -0.56 -28.50
CA GLN A 189 4.38 -1.57 -28.74
C GLN A 189 3.45 -1.18 -29.90
N LEU A 190 3.38 0.10 -30.26
CA LEU A 190 2.60 0.61 -31.40
C LEU A 190 3.41 0.68 -32.70
N THR A 191 4.69 0.30 -32.67
CA THR A 191 5.57 0.40 -33.83
C THR A 191 5.57 -0.90 -34.62
N GLY A 192 5.30 -0.83 -35.93
CA GLY A 192 5.39 -1.99 -36.84
C GLY A 192 4.33 -3.08 -36.63
N ILE A 193 3.32 -2.83 -35.80
CA ILE A 193 2.20 -3.75 -35.61
C ILE A 193 1.19 -3.67 -36.76
N LYS A 194 0.51 -4.78 -37.04
CA LYS A 194 -0.58 -4.86 -38.03
C LYS A 194 -1.91 -4.40 -37.47
N ALA A 195 -2.16 -4.68 -36.19
CA ALA A 195 -3.38 -4.28 -35.52
C ALA A 195 -3.21 -4.21 -33.99
N THR A 196 -4.06 -3.40 -33.36
CA THR A 196 -4.36 -3.44 -31.93
C THR A 196 -5.74 -4.08 -31.73
N PHE A 197 -5.78 -5.20 -31.01
CA PHE A 197 -7.01 -5.89 -30.63
C PHE A 197 -7.43 -5.47 -29.23
N ILE A 198 -8.66 -4.94 -29.11
CA ILE A 198 -9.28 -4.58 -27.84
C ILE A 198 -10.30 -5.67 -27.49
N ASP A 199 -9.92 -6.53 -26.55
CA ASP A 199 -10.70 -7.66 -26.05
C ASP A 199 -11.09 -7.41 -24.59
N VAL A 200 -12.23 -6.73 -24.41
CA VAL A 200 -12.84 -6.42 -23.12
C VAL A 200 -14.32 -6.84 -23.14
N PRO A 201 -14.95 -7.05 -21.97
CA PRO A 201 -16.39 -7.34 -21.91
C PRO A 201 -17.23 -6.23 -22.55
N ALA A 202 -18.33 -6.62 -23.21
CA ALA A 202 -19.26 -5.65 -23.81
C ALA A 202 -19.83 -4.69 -22.74
N GLY A 203 -19.89 -3.40 -23.05
CA GLY A 203 -20.31 -2.35 -22.12
C GLY A 203 -19.22 -1.83 -21.16
N SER A 204 -18.08 -2.51 -21.06
CA SER A 204 -16.93 -2.03 -20.28
C SER A 204 -16.22 -0.87 -21.00
N THR A 205 -15.65 0.05 -20.22
CA THR A 205 -14.69 1.02 -20.72
C THR A 205 -13.32 0.38 -20.93
N ALA A 206 -12.65 0.73 -22.03
CA ALA A 206 -11.24 0.44 -22.26
C ALA A 206 -10.44 1.76 -22.16
N LEU A 207 -9.66 1.91 -21.09
CA LEU A 207 -8.77 3.06 -20.89
C LEU A 207 -7.34 2.67 -21.24
N ILE A 208 -6.83 3.19 -22.35
CA ILE A 208 -5.52 2.88 -22.90
C ILE A 208 -4.59 4.04 -22.59
N ASN A 209 -3.77 3.91 -21.54
CA ASN A 209 -2.77 4.91 -21.16
C ASN A 209 -1.52 4.71 -22.01
N VAL A 210 -1.28 5.63 -22.94
CA VAL A 210 -0.10 5.60 -23.82
C VAL A 210 0.95 6.59 -23.31
N SER A 211 2.11 6.06 -22.96
CA SER A 211 3.25 6.84 -22.49
C SER A 211 4.02 7.53 -23.64
N GLY A 212 4.78 8.57 -23.31
CA GLY A 212 5.70 9.24 -24.23
C GLY A 212 5.22 10.62 -24.69
N THR A 213 6.15 11.39 -25.26
CA THR A 213 5.90 12.77 -25.71
C THR A 213 5.52 12.85 -27.19
N THR A 214 6.04 11.93 -28.01
CA THR A 214 5.74 11.82 -29.43
C THR A 214 5.28 10.40 -29.72
N VAL A 215 4.04 10.26 -30.19
CA VAL A 215 3.42 8.95 -30.37
C VAL A 215 2.84 8.84 -31.79
N THR A 216 3.08 7.70 -32.44
CA THR A 216 2.37 7.31 -33.67
C THR A 216 1.57 6.05 -33.38
N VAL A 217 0.26 6.12 -33.55
CA VAL A 217 -0.64 4.95 -33.47
C VAL A 217 -0.67 4.30 -34.85
N ASN A 218 0.00 3.15 -35.00
CA ASN A 218 0.03 2.38 -36.24
C ASN A 218 -0.83 1.12 -36.14
N GLY A 219 -1.13 0.56 -37.31
CA GLY A 219 -1.90 -0.67 -37.43
C GLY A 219 -3.38 -0.43 -37.18
N GLU A 220 -4.19 -1.36 -37.67
CA GLU A 220 -5.63 -1.27 -37.56
C GLU A 220 -6.07 -1.33 -36.09
N VAL A 221 -7.20 -0.71 -35.73
CA VAL A 221 -7.84 -0.98 -34.43
C VAL A 221 -8.93 -2.02 -34.66
N ARG A 222 -9.05 -3.01 -33.78
CA ARG A 222 -10.07 -4.06 -33.90
C ARG A 222 -10.74 -4.37 -32.56
N TYR A 223 -12.07 -4.47 -32.58
CA TYR A 223 -12.92 -4.69 -31.42
C TYR A 223 -13.60 -6.07 -31.48
N ARG A 224 -13.78 -6.69 -30.32
CA ARG A 224 -14.49 -7.97 -30.21
C ARG A 224 -15.97 -7.80 -30.56
N SER A 225 -16.48 -8.66 -31.45
CA SER A 225 -17.89 -8.70 -31.87
C SER A 225 -18.29 -10.12 -32.25
N GLY A 226 -19.25 -10.70 -31.52
CA GLY A 226 -19.83 -12.02 -31.82
C GLY A 226 -18.83 -13.18 -31.91
N GLY A 227 -17.76 -13.16 -31.11
CA GLY A 227 -16.68 -14.17 -31.16
C GLY A 227 -15.62 -13.94 -32.26
N THR A 228 -15.76 -12.86 -33.04
CA THR A 228 -14.79 -12.39 -34.04
C THR A 228 -14.25 -11.01 -33.66
N TYR A 229 -13.37 -10.45 -34.50
CA TYR A 229 -12.83 -9.10 -34.32
C TYR A 229 -13.06 -8.26 -35.58
N ARG A 230 -13.58 -7.05 -35.40
CA ARG A 230 -13.97 -6.14 -36.49
C ARG A 230 -13.30 -4.78 -36.34
N GLN A 231 -13.00 -4.15 -37.47
CA GLN A 231 -12.55 -2.76 -37.49
C GLN A 231 -13.70 -1.82 -37.09
N PRO A 232 -13.41 -0.59 -36.64
CA PRO A 232 -14.42 0.44 -36.43
C PRO A 232 -15.27 0.64 -37.68
N ASP A 233 -16.58 0.49 -37.52
CA ASP A 233 -17.59 0.80 -38.53
C ASP A 233 -18.82 1.39 -37.82
N ASP A 234 -19.75 1.94 -38.61
CA ASP A 234 -20.91 2.65 -38.07
C ASP A 234 -21.99 1.75 -37.45
N ALA A 235 -21.87 0.42 -37.56
CA ALA A 235 -22.99 -0.49 -37.36
C ALA A 235 -22.76 -1.56 -36.29
N SER A 236 -21.57 -2.14 -36.21
CA SER A 236 -21.34 -3.42 -35.54
C SER A 236 -20.49 -3.36 -34.28
N VAL A 237 -19.73 -2.27 -34.07
CA VAL A 237 -18.85 -2.07 -32.90
C VAL A 237 -18.95 -0.68 -32.27
N GLY A 238 -19.98 0.11 -32.62
CA GLY A 238 -20.12 1.50 -32.20
C GLY A 238 -20.05 1.76 -30.70
N ASP A 239 -20.68 0.92 -29.86
CA ASP A 239 -20.61 1.07 -28.39
C ASP A 239 -19.18 0.80 -27.85
N ALA A 240 -18.50 -0.22 -28.37
CA ALA A 240 -17.12 -0.53 -27.96
C ALA A 240 -16.13 0.57 -28.39
N VAL A 241 -16.33 1.14 -29.59
CA VAL A 241 -15.60 2.32 -30.06
C VAL A 241 -15.84 3.50 -29.14
N ALA A 242 -17.10 3.83 -28.86
CA ALA A 242 -17.46 4.95 -27.98
C ALA A 242 -16.88 4.78 -26.57
N ARG A 243 -16.82 3.56 -26.02
CA ARG A 243 -16.31 3.26 -24.67
C ARG A 243 -14.79 3.10 -24.58
N THR A 244 -14.06 3.39 -25.65
CA THR A 244 -12.60 3.33 -25.64
C THR A 244 -12.00 4.72 -25.52
N ILE A 245 -11.06 4.91 -24.59
CA ILE A 245 -10.29 6.15 -24.41
C ILE A 245 -8.82 5.83 -24.64
N TRP A 246 -8.21 6.50 -25.61
CA TRP A 246 -6.77 6.59 -25.80
C TRP A 246 -6.25 7.81 -25.07
N ASN A 247 -5.65 7.61 -23.91
CA ASN A 247 -5.19 8.65 -23.01
C ASN A 247 -3.70 8.93 -23.24
N PHE A 248 -3.36 10.15 -23.67
CA PHE A 248 -2.02 10.60 -23.99
C PHE A 248 -1.59 11.75 -23.06
N ALA A 249 -1.51 11.47 -21.77
CA ALA A 249 -1.32 12.48 -20.73
C ALA A 249 -0.02 13.30 -20.83
N SER A 250 1.04 12.73 -21.40
CA SER A 250 2.35 13.38 -21.54
C SER A 250 2.69 13.79 -22.97
N ALA A 251 1.79 13.54 -23.94
CA ALA A 251 2.10 13.73 -25.34
C ALA A 251 2.01 15.21 -25.74
N THR A 252 2.97 15.64 -26.55
CA THR A 252 2.94 16.94 -27.25
C THR A 252 2.69 16.75 -28.76
N SER A 253 2.87 15.53 -29.28
CA SER A 253 2.56 15.16 -30.66
C SER A 253 1.99 13.75 -30.75
N VAL A 254 0.84 13.61 -31.40
CA VAL A 254 0.18 12.32 -31.67
C VAL A 254 -0.16 12.23 -33.15
N LYS A 255 0.30 11.17 -33.81
CA LYS A 255 -0.05 10.85 -35.20
C LYS A 255 -0.94 9.61 -35.25
N LEU A 256 -2.09 9.71 -35.92
CA LEU A 256 -2.96 8.58 -36.20
C LEU A 256 -2.66 8.07 -37.62
N SER A 257 -2.13 6.86 -37.72
CA SER A 257 -1.67 6.24 -38.96
C SER A 257 -2.06 4.75 -38.99
N THR A 258 -3.33 4.48 -38.73
CA THR A 258 -3.88 3.12 -38.62
C THR A 258 -4.04 2.43 -39.99
N GLY A 259 -4.01 3.18 -41.10
CA GLY A 259 -4.23 2.66 -42.45
C GLY A 259 -5.66 2.19 -42.73
N SER A 260 -6.54 2.31 -41.74
CA SER A 260 -7.99 2.03 -41.79
C SER A 260 -8.70 2.99 -40.81
N ALA A 261 -9.97 2.77 -40.47
CA ALA A 261 -10.66 3.58 -39.47
C ALA A 261 -9.95 3.54 -38.11
N PHE A 262 -9.73 4.71 -37.52
CA PHE A 262 -9.35 4.84 -36.12
C PHE A 262 -10.60 4.70 -35.25
N GLY A 263 -10.48 4.09 -34.06
CA GLY A 263 -11.60 3.89 -33.16
C GLY A 263 -11.28 4.25 -31.72
N GLY A 264 -12.09 5.11 -31.12
CA GLY A 264 -12.02 5.52 -29.72
C GLY A 264 -11.91 7.03 -29.55
N THR A 265 -12.04 7.49 -28.31
CA THR A 265 -11.79 8.88 -27.92
C THR A 265 -10.29 9.11 -27.77
N VAL A 266 -9.74 10.07 -28.52
CA VAL A 266 -8.39 10.60 -28.32
C VAL A 266 -8.45 11.65 -27.22
N LEU A 267 -7.85 11.36 -26.06
CA LEU A 267 -7.66 12.31 -24.97
C LEU A 267 -6.19 12.73 -24.91
N ALA A 268 -5.85 13.83 -25.59
CA ALA A 268 -4.48 14.34 -25.73
C ALA A 268 -4.44 15.86 -25.50
N PRO A 269 -4.79 16.35 -24.31
CA PRO A 269 -5.09 17.77 -24.07
C PRO A 269 -3.92 18.73 -24.31
N ASP A 270 -2.66 18.26 -24.25
CA ASP A 270 -1.46 19.05 -24.53
C ASP A 270 -0.82 18.73 -25.91
N ALA A 271 -1.42 17.84 -26.71
CA ALA A 271 -0.81 17.37 -27.96
C ALA A 271 -1.36 18.04 -29.22
N ALA A 272 -0.47 18.25 -30.20
CA ALA A 272 -0.86 18.39 -31.59
C ALA A 272 -1.21 17.01 -32.16
N VAL A 273 -2.49 16.80 -32.45
CA VAL A 273 -3.02 15.56 -33.02
C VAL A 273 -3.13 15.70 -34.53
N GLU A 274 -2.55 14.76 -35.27
CA GLU A 274 -2.60 14.72 -36.73
C GLU A 274 -3.11 13.35 -37.20
N ALA A 275 -4.25 13.34 -37.89
CA ALA A 275 -4.73 12.16 -38.61
C ALA A 275 -4.05 12.12 -39.99
N VAL A 276 -3.04 11.25 -40.14
CA VAL A 276 -2.17 11.18 -41.32
C VAL A 276 -2.66 10.14 -42.31
N SER A 277 -3.05 8.96 -41.81
CA SER A 277 -3.50 7.85 -42.64
C SER A 277 -4.55 7.06 -41.87
N VAL A 278 -5.79 7.52 -41.97
CA VAL A 278 -6.97 6.87 -41.41
C VAL A 278 -8.05 6.80 -42.48
N GLY A 279 -8.97 5.82 -42.40
CA GLY A 279 -10.17 5.84 -43.24
C GLY A 279 -11.11 6.94 -42.76
N HIS A 280 -11.53 6.81 -41.50
CA HIS A 280 -12.30 7.80 -40.76
C HIS A 280 -11.81 7.81 -39.30
N ASN A 281 -12.09 8.88 -38.56
CA ASN A 281 -11.87 8.93 -37.12
C ASN A 281 -13.20 8.64 -36.41
N ASN A 282 -13.39 7.42 -35.92
CA ASN A 282 -14.62 7.01 -35.25
C ASN A 282 -14.45 7.22 -33.74
N GLY A 283 -14.95 8.33 -33.22
CA GLY A 283 -14.79 8.71 -31.81
C GLY A 283 -14.65 10.21 -31.60
N GLN A 284 -14.21 10.61 -30.41
CA GLN A 284 -13.94 12.01 -30.09
C GLN A 284 -12.46 12.34 -30.27
N VAL A 285 -12.17 13.60 -30.60
CA VAL A 285 -10.81 14.14 -30.56
C VAL A 285 -10.75 15.31 -29.59
N ILE A 286 -9.98 15.12 -28.50
CA ILE A 286 -9.71 16.13 -27.48
C ILE A 286 -8.21 16.46 -27.54
N ALA A 287 -7.87 17.66 -28.03
CA ALA A 287 -6.50 17.97 -28.42
C ALA A 287 -6.10 19.44 -28.20
N ALA A 288 -4.79 19.72 -28.12
CA ALA A 288 -4.30 21.10 -28.14
C ALA A 288 -4.45 21.73 -29.54
N SER A 289 -4.22 20.94 -30.60
CA SER A 289 -4.56 21.29 -31.99
C SER A 289 -4.91 20.02 -32.76
N PHE A 290 -5.72 20.15 -33.81
CA PHE A 290 -6.15 18.99 -34.62
C PHE A 290 -6.01 19.25 -36.12
N ARG A 291 -5.30 18.37 -36.82
CA ARG A 291 -5.15 18.37 -38.28
C ARG A 291 -5.69 17.06 -38.85
N SER A 292 -6.63 17.14 -39.80
CA SER A 292 -7.19 15.97 -40.48
C SER A 292 -7.82 16.32 -41.83
N ASN A 293 -7.51 15.54 -42.86
CA ASN A 293 -8.24 15.54 -44.14
C ASN A 293 -9.33 14.46 -44.20
N PHE A 294 -9.58 13.77 -43.10
CA PHE A 294 -10.50 12.66 -42.99
C PHE A 294 -11.73 13.04 -42.16
N GLU A 295 -12.84 12.37 -42.44
CA GLU A 295 -14.09 12.54 -41.72
C GLU A 295 -13.97 12.08 -40.25
N THR A 296 -14.78 12.67 -39.39
CA THR A 296 -14.93 12.33 -37.98
C THR A 296 -16.35 11.85 -37.71
N HIS A 297 -16.50 10.58 -37.34
CA HIS A 297 -17.80 9.97 -37.06
C HIS A 297 -18.13 10.08 -35.58
N GLN A 298 -19.38 10.38 -35.27
CA GLN A 298 -19.81 10.72 -33.90
C GLN A 298 -20.03 9.48 -33.02
N PHE A 299 -18.95 8.98 -32.43
CA PHE A 299 -18.97 8.00 -31.34
C PHE A 299 -18.49 8.62 -30.02
N PRO A 300 -19.22 9.61 -29.46
CA PRO A 300 -18.79 10.28 -28.24
C PRO A 300 -18.73 9.31 -27.05
N PHE A 301 -17.73 9.48 -26.19
CA PHE A 301 -17.66 8.68 -24.96
C PHE A 301 -18.95 8.87 -24.17
N PRO A 302 -19.62 7.80 -23.71
CA PRO A 302 -20.93 7.95 -23.10
C PRO A 302 -20.83 8.65 -21.74
N GLY A 303 -21.78 9.53 -21.43
CA GLY A 303 -21.81 10.27 -20.16
C GLY A 303 -21.96 9.40 -18.90
N ASN A 304 -22.31 8.12 -19.08
CA ASN A 304 -22.36 7.09 -18.05
C ASN A 304 -21.22 6.06 -18.15
N GLY A 305 -20.22 6.30 -19.00
CA GLY A 305 -19.06 5.43 -19.14
C GLY A 305 -18.24 5.42 -17.85
N CYS A 306 -17.73 4.25 -17.48
CA CYS A 306 -16.93 4.10 -16.27
C CYS A 306 -15.51 4.62 -16.54
N VAL A 307 -15.09 5.65 -15.80
CA VAL A 307 -13.69 6.12 -15.78
C VAL A 307 -13.18 6.08 -14.34
N PRO A 308 -11.86 6.02 -14.11
CA PRO A 308 -11.34 6.04 -12.75
C PRO A 308 -11.80 7.30 -12.01
N SER A 309 -12.24 7.15 -10.76
CA SER A 309 -12.61 8.28 -9.90
C SER A 309 -11.40 9.19 -9.64
N THR A 310 -11.39 10.37 -10.25
CA THR A 310 -10.35 11.38 -10.08
C THR A 310 -10.70 12.23 -8.87
N THR A 311 -10.04 11.99 -7.73
CA THR A 311 -9.99 13.06 -6.71
C THR A 311 -8.93 14.06 -7.22
N PRO A 312 -9.28 15.31 -7.57
CA PRO A 312 -8.33 16.24 -8.17
C PRO A 312 -7.29 16.66 -7.12
N THR A 313 -6.03 16.28 -7.35
CA THR A 313 -4.88 16.92 -6.70
C THR A 313 -4.48 18.14 -7.55
N PRO A 314 -4.40 19.36 -6.98
CA PRO A 314 -4.02 20.58 -7.72
C PRO A 314 -2.64 20.45 -8.39
N PRO A 315 -2.32 21.19 -9.47
CA PRO A 315 -0.97 21.21 -10.02
C PRO A 315 -0.03 21.82 -8.98
N GLY A 316 0.80 20.97 -8.38
CA GLY A 316 1.83 21.38 -7.43
C GLY A 316 2.96 22.17 -8.10
N PRO A 317 3.75 22.91 -7.32
CA PRO A 317 4.96 23.59 -7.82
C PRO A 317 5.91 22.60 -8.50
N THR A 318 6.70 23.01 -9.50
CA THR A 318 7.84 22.21 -9.98
C THR A 318 8.90 22.15 -8.89
N SER A 319 9.34 20.95 -8.52
CA SER A 319 10.40 20.74 -7.53
C SER A 319 11.13 19.43 -7.79
N ALA A 320 12.13 19.10 -6.97
CA ALA A 320 12.77 17.79 -7.04
C ALA A 320 11.85 16.71 -6.46
N ASP A 321 12.09 15.45 -6.79
CA ASP A 321 11.34 14.31 -6.25
C ASP A 321 12.35 13.19 -6.02
N VAL A 322 12.80 12.99 -4.78
CA VAL A 322 13.84 11.98 -4.51
C VAL A 322 13.23 10.67 -4.06
N ALA A 323 13.37 9.63 -4.88
CA ALA A 323 12.91 8.29 -4.56
C ALA A 323 14.07 7.39 -4.11
N ILE A 324 13.78 6.44 -3.22
CA ILE A 324 14.73 5.38 -2.83
C ILE A 324 14.12 4.00 -3.03
N VAL A 325 14.91 3.06 -3.55
CA VAL A 325 14.57 1.63 -3.64
C VAL A 325 15.64 0.82 -2.90
N LYS A 326 15.20 -0.10 -2.05
CA LYS A 326 16.08 -0.98 -1.28
C LYS A 326 15.85 -2.45 -1.65
N ALA A 327 16.93 -3.17 -1.92
CA ALA A 327 16.90 -4.60 -2.17
C ALA A 327 17.93 -5.35 -1.30
N ALA A 328 17.64 -6.60 -0.94
CA ALA A 328 18.57 -7.50 -0.28
C ALA A 328 19.14 -8.52 -1.27
N SER A 329 20.43 -8.86 -1.16
CA SER A 329 21.08 -9.86 -2.01
C SER A 329 20.60 -11.29 -1.75
N ASP A 330 20.06 -11.54 -0.55
CA ASP A 330 19.52 -12.84 -0.13
C ASP A 330 18.32 -12.57 0.79
N ALA A 331 17.14 -13.02 0.37
CA ALA A 331 15.89 -12.87 1.12
C ALA A 331 15.71 -13.95 2.21
N THR A 332 16.54 -15.00 2.24
CA THR A 332 16.42 -16.12 3.19
C THR A 332 17.76 -16.58 3.80
N PRO A 333 18.60 -15.66 4.30
CA PRO A 333 19.94 -15.99 4.78
C PRO A 333 19.91 -16.91 5.98
N LYS A 334 20.93 -17.74 6.18
CA LYS A 334 21.10 -18.47 7.44
C LYS A 334 21.73 -17.56 8.48
N GLY A 335 21.43 -17.81 9.75
CA GLY A 335 22.10 -17.14 10.86
C GLY A 335 23.64 -17.23 10.73
N GLY A 336 24.30 -16.07 10.60
CA GLY A 336 25.75 -15.91 10.37
C GLY A 336 26.15 -15.60 8.92
N ASP A 337 25.23 -15.62 7.96
CA ASP A 337 25.52 -15.25 6.56
C ASP A 337 25.62 -13.72 6.39
N VAL A 338 26.39 -13.28 5.39
CA VAL A 338 26.52 -11.86 5.03
C VAL A 338 25.48 -11.52 3.97
N VAL A 339 24.65 -10.53 4.25
CA VAL A 339 23.67 -9.95 3.33
C VAL A 339 24.16 -8.60 2.85
N THR A 340 24.04 -8.33 1.55
CA THR A 340 24.27 -7.00 0.98
C THR A 340 22.94 -6.35 0.69
N TYR A 341 22.68 -5.19 1.30
CA TYR A 341 21.60 -4.31 0.89
C TYR A 341 22.09 -3.35 -0.19
N THR A 342 21.32 -3.22 -1.27
CA THR A 342 21.55 -2.25 -2.34
C THR A 342 20.50 -1.15 -2.23
N LEU A 343 20.95 0.11 -2.16
CA LEU A 343 20.09 1.29 -2.18
C LEU A 343 20.25 1.98 -3.53
N ALA A 344 19.17 2.18 -4.27
CA ALA A 344 19.12 3.00 -5.48
C ALA A 344 18.33 4.26 -5.18
N VAL A 345 19.01 5.42 -5.19
CA VAL A 345 18.42 6.74 -4.95
C VAL A 345 18.32 7.47 -6.28
N ARG A 346 17.14 7.97 -6.64
CA ARG A 346 16.88 8.66 -7.91
C ARG A 346 16.19 9.99 -7.66
N ASN A 347 16.39 10.96 -8.55
CA ASN A 347 15.56 12.16 -8.62
C ASN A 347 14.61 12.06 -9.82
N ASP A 348 13.32 11.94 -9.56
CA ASP A 348 12.23 11.78 -10.53
C ASP A 348 11.62 13.12 -10.95
N GLY A 349 11.95 14.19 -10.21
CA GLY A 349 11.40 15.53 -10.39
C GLY A 349 12.15 16.34 -11.44
N PRO A 350 11.52 17.38 -11.99
CA PRO A 350 12.12 18.24 -13.02
C PRO A 350 13.31 19.07 -12.51
N ASP A 351 13.40 19.37 -11.21
CA ASP A 351 14.47 20.18 -10.62
C ASP A 351 15.59 19.33 -10.00
N THR A 352 16.77 19.92 -9.81
CA THR A 352 17.90 19.24 -9.14
C THR A 352 17.67 19.15 -7.62
N ALA A 353 17.75 17.95 -7.05
CA ALA A 353 17.74 17.73 -5.61
C ALA A 353 19.09 18.11 -5.00
N LYS A 354 19.10 18.97 -3.99
CA LYS A 354 20.31 19.47 -3.33
C LYS A 354 20.62 18.71 -2.05
N ASN A 355 21.90 18.46 -1.79
CA ASN A 355 22.39 17.84 -0.55
C ASN A 355 21.67 16.54 -0.17
N VAL A 356 21.47 15.64 -1.13
CA VAL A 356 20.76 14.38 -0.92
C VAL A 356 21.51 13.51 0.10
N VAL A 357 20.79 13.00 1.10
CA VAL A 357 21.31 12.09 2.12
C VAL A 357 20.41 10.86 2.23
N ALA A 358 21.00 9.67 2.08
CA ALA A 358 20.32 8.41 2.39
C ALA A 358 20.69 7.93 3.80
N ALA A 359 19.72 7.43 4.56
CA ALA A 359 19.91 6.89 5.89
C ALA A 359 19.28 5.49 6.01
N ASP A 360 19.94 4.58 6.71
CA ASP A 360 19.51 3.18 6.88
C ASP A 360 19.72 2.76 8.34
N ALA A 361 18.62 2.64 9.08
CA ALA A 361 18.65 2.27 10.49
C ALA A 361 18.62 0.73 10.61
N LEU A 362 19.76 0.13 10.94
CA LEU A 362 19.88 -1.32 10.97
C LEU A 362 19.05 -1.93 12.12
N PRO A 363 18.06 -2.80 11.83
CA PRO A 363 17.16 -3.35 12.83
C PRO A 363 17.84 -4.45 13.69
N PRO A 364 17.26 -4.81 14.85
CA PRO A 364 17.73 -5.93 15.65
C PRO A 364 17.68 -7.28 14.90
N GLY A 365 18.81 -7.98 14.84
CA GLY A 365 18.95 -9.26 14.14
C GLY A 365 19.91 -9.22 12.95
N VAL A 366 20.49 -8.06 12.65
CA VAL A 366 21.63 -7.91 11.73
C VAL A 366 22.73 -7.08 12.39
N THR A 367 23.99 -7.40 12.08
CA THR A 367 25.18 -6.67 12.56
C THR A 367 25.92 -6.01 11.40
N PHE A 368 26.16 -4.69 11.47
CA PHE A 368 26.93 -3.95 10.46
C PHE A 368 28.31 -4.58 10.19
N SER A 369 28.66 -4.71 8.91
CA SER A 369 29.97 -5.21 8.46
C SER A 369 30.78 -4.14 7.71
N SER A 370 30.21 -3.54 6.66
CA SER A 370 30.86 -2.50 5.85
C SER A 370 29.84 -1.78 4.97
N ALA A 371 30.17 -0.61 4.41
CA ALA A 371 29.37 0.06 3.38
C ALA A 371 30.26 0.66 2.28
N SER A 372 29.70 0.95 1.11
CA SER A 372 30.41 1.68 0.04
C SER A 372 30.58 3.16 0.38
N SER A 373 31.64 3.80 -0.12
CA SER A 373 31.76 5.26 -0.06
C SER A 373 30.55 5.91 -0.77
N PRO A 374 29.98 7.02 -0.25
CA PRO A 374 30.41 7.84 0.88
C PRO A 374 29.75 7.47 2.24
N CYS A 375 29.22 6.26 2.40
CA CYS A 375 28.48 5.87 3.59
C CYS A 375 29.35 5.69 4.84
N THR A 376 28.84 6.14 5.99
CA THR A 376 29.45 5.95 7.32
C THR A 376 28.44 5.37 8.30
N GLN A 377 28.89 4.63 9.31
CA GLN A 377 28.02 4.01 10.31
C GLN A 377 28.31 4.56 11.70
N ALA A 378 27.26 4.99 12.40
CA ALA A 378 27.33 5.44 13.79
C ALA A 378 26.05 5.02 14.53
N ALA A 379 26.20 4.51 15.75
CA ALA A 379 25.08 4.18 16.65
C ALA A 379 23.96 3.28 16.06
N GLY A 380 24.26 2.44 15.06
CA GLY A 380 23.28 1.55 14.43
C GLY A 380 22.66 2.09 13.14
N ILE A 381 22.98 3.33 12.76
CA ILE A 381 22.48 4.00 11.56
C ILE A 381 23.63 4.13 10.56
N VAL A 382 23.38 3.78 9.30
CA VAL A 382 24.29 4.01 8.17
C VAL A 382 23.80 5.23 7.41
N SER A 383 24.62 6.28 7.31
CA SER A 383 24.29 7.53 6.63
C SER A 383 25.23 7.76 5.45
N CYS A 384 24.67 8.12 4.29
CA CYS A 384 25.37 8.29 3.04
C CYS A 384 25.09 9.68 2.47
N ALA A 385 26.07 10.58 2.50
CA ALA A 385 25.96 11.91 1.92
C ALA A 385 26.22 11.83 0.40
N ILE A 386 25.14 11.80 -0.40
CA ILE A 386 25.19 11.61 -1.86
C ILE A 386 25.57 12.91 -2.58
N GLY A 387 25.19 14.06 -2.00
CA GLY A 387 25.36 15.38 -2.61
C GLY A 387 24.22 15.72 -3.57
N ASP A 388 24.47 16.59 -4.54
CA ASP A 388 23.45 17.00 -5.50
C ASP A 388 23.09 15.89 -6.50
N LEU A 389 21.81 15.76 -6.81
CA LEU A 389 21.27 14.78 -7.75
C LEU A 389 20.42 15.48 -8.82
N ALA A 390 20.95 15.56 -10.04
CA ALA A 390 20.26 16.17 -11.18
C ALA A 390 18.96 15.42 -11.53
N SER A 391 18.03 16.09 -12.21
CA SER A 391 16.79 15.47 -12.69
C SER A 391 17.08 14.21 -13.51
N GLY A 392 16.37 13.12 -13.19
CA GLY A 392 16.51 11.80 -13.81
C GLY A 392 17.75 10.99 -13.38
N ALA A 393 18.66 11.56 -12.58
CA ALA A 393 19.90 10.87 -12.19
C ALA A 393 19.68 9.86 -11.06
N THR A 394 20.44 8.75 -11.09
CA THR A 394 20.42 7.68 -10.08
C THR A 394 21.79 7.45 -9.47
N ARG A 395 21.85 7.19 -8.15
CA ARG A 395 23.04 6.78 -7.41
C ARG A 395 22.78 5.48 -6.65
N THR A 396 23.75 4.55 -6.72
CA THR A 396 23.65 3.23 -6.09
C THR A 396 24.67 3.08 -4.97
N LEU A 397 24.20 2.64 -3.80
CA LEU A 397 24.99 2.43 -2.59
C LEU A 397 24.82 0.99 -2.08
N THR A 398 25.83 0.46 -1.37
CA THR A 398 25.76 -0.89 -0.82
C THR A 398 26.12 -0.91 0.67
N ILE A 399 25.34 -1.67 1.45
CA ILE A 399 25.53 -1.87 2.89
C ILE A 399 25.59 -3.37 3.16
N LYS A 400 26.70 -3.85 3.71
CA LYS A 400 26.88 -5.26 4.10
C LYS A 400 26.63 -5.44 5.58
N VAL A 401 25.80 -6.42 5.90
CA VAL A 401 25.48 -6.83 7.27
C VAL A 401 25.67 -8.34 7.43
N THR A 402 25.89 -8.80 8.66
CA THR A 402 25.85 -10.22 9.00
C THR A 402 24.50 -10.51 9.68
N ALA A 403 23.74 -11.49 9.20
CA ALA A 403 22.52 -11.95 9.86
C ALA A 403 22.85 -12.58 11.21
N ASP A 404 22.19 -12.17 12.29
CA ASP A 404 22.48 -12.70 13.61
C ASP A 404 22.02 -14.18 13.71
N PRO A 405 22.78 -15.05 14.39
CA PRO A 405 22.38 -16.45 14.55
C PRO A 405 21.07 -16.63 15.33
N ILE A 406 20.14 -17.40 14.77
CA ILE A 406 18.97 -17.92 15.47
C ILE A 406 19.34 -19.26 16.10
N ALA A 407 19.13 -19.41 17.40
CA ALA A 407 19.36 -20.67 18.09
C ALA A 407 18.40 -21.73 17.55
N ALA A 408 18.95 -22.84 17.04
CA ALA A 408 18.19 -24.08 16.97
C ALA A 408 18.63 -25.00 18.13
N VAL A 409 17.69 -25.85 18.54
CA VAL A 409 17.78 -27.16 19.24
C VAL A 409 17.86 -27.28 20.79
N GLY A 410 16.94 -28.10 21.33
CA GLY A 410 16.87 -28.71 22.67
C GLY A 410 15.58 -29.56 22.88
N SER A 411 15.51 -30.44 23.88
CA SER A 411 14.25 -31.06 24.38
C SER A 411 13.48 -30.06 25.26
N VAL A 412 12.14 -30.08 25.22
CA VAL A 412 11.25 -29.29 26.09
C VAL A 412 11.59 -29.67 27.54
N PRO A 413 12.12 -28.76 28.39
CA PRO A 413 12.49 -29.11 29.75
C PRO A 413 11.26 -29.49 30.59
N HIS A 414 10.11 -28.81 30.42
CA HIS A 414 8.91 -29.04 31.23
C HIS A 414 7.59 -28.83 30.43
N PRO A 415 7.03 -29.87 29.80
CA PRO A 415 5.83 -29.78 28.95
C PRO A 415 4.54 -29.23 29.60
N GLY A 416 4.54 -28.96 30.91
CA GLY A 416 3.42 -28.37 31.66
C GLY A 416 3.73 -27.01 32.31
N ALA A 417 4.93 -26.46 32.14
CA ALA A 417 5.28 -25.15 32.68
C ALA A 417 4.51 -24.04 31.94
N THR A 418 3.98 -23.08 32.70
CA THR A 418 3.23 -21.92 32.20
C THR A 418 3.59 -20.70 33.04
N HIS A 419 3.53 -19.51 32.44
CA HIS A 419 3.83 -18.26 33.15
C HIS A 419 2.58 -17.42 33.34
N LEU A 420 2.52 -16.63 34.43
CA LEU A 420 1.43 -15.69 34.63
C LEU A 420 1.56 -14.50 33.67
N THR A 421 0.40 -14.04 33.22
CA THR A 421 0.21 -12.87 32.35
C THR A 421 -0.75 -11.89 33.03
N PRO A 422 -0.35 -11.27 34.16
CA PRO A 422 -1.24 -10.40 34.92
C PRO A 422 -1.68 -9.20 34.10
N VAL A 423 -2.98 -8.88 34.17
CA VAL A 423 -3.54 -7.66 33.56
C VAL A 423 -3.75 -6.64 34.67
N SER A 424 -3.35 -5.39 34.40
CA SER A 424 -3.55 -4.25 35.29
C SER A 424 -4.32 -3.14 34.57
N LYS A 425 -4.94 -2.26 35.36
CA LYS A 425 -5.67 -1.09 34.88
C LYS A 425 -5.06 0.18 35.46
N VAL A 426 -5.03 1.22 34.64
CA VAL A 426 -4.76 2.61 35.05
C VAL A 426 -6.03 3.42 34.80
N GLU A 427 -6.34 4.35 35.71
CA GLU A 427 -7.48 5.24 35.58
C GLU A 427 -7.13 6.68 35.96
N GLN A 428 -7.81 7.63 35.33
CA GLN A 428 -7.63 9.06 35.56
C GLN A 428 -8.98 9.78 35.46
N GLN A 429 -9.27 10.68 36.41
CA GLN A 429 -10.43 11.57 36.31
C GLN A 429 -10.20 12.65 35.27
N VAL A 430 -11.23 12.95 34.48
CA VAL A 430 -11.21 13.94 33.40
C VAL A 430 -12.40 14.87 33.57
N ASP A 431 -12.13 16.06 34.08
CA ASP A 431 -13.10 17.15 34.16
C ASP A 431 -12.91 18.11 32.97
N LEU A 432 -14.02 18.51 32.37
CA LEU A 432 -14.10 19.38 31.19
C LEU A 432 -15.17 20.45 31.42
N GLU A 433 -14.80 21.73 31.38
CA GLU A 433 -15.78 22.81 31.38
C GLU A 433 -16.47 22.92 30.01
N ALA A 434 -17.52 23.73 29.92
CA ALA A 434 -18.25 23.94 28.67
C ALA A 434 -17.32 24.54 27.59
N GLY A 435 -17.26 23.90 26.41
CA GLY A 435 -16.41 24.31 25.29
C GLY A 435 -14.94 23.85 25.39
N ASP A 436 -14.54 23.19 26.48
CA ASP A 436 -13.16 22.75 26.67
C ASP A 436 -12.75 21.68 25.65
N THR A 437 -11.48 21.73 25.24
CA THR A 437 -10.79 20.65 24.55
C THR A 437 -9.55 20.28 25.34
N ARG A 438 -9.44 19.02 25.76
CA ARG A 438 -8.38 18.55 26.66
C ARG A 438 -7.68 17.32 26.10
N THR A 439 -6.36 17.33 26.17
CA THR A 439 -5.53 16.15 25.95
C THR A 439 -5.40 15.34 27.24
N VAL A 440 -5.78 14.06 27.20
CA VAL A 440 -5.67 13.09 28.29
C VAL A 440 -4.57 12.11 27.93
N ALA A 441 -3.56 12.00 28.78
CA ALA A 441 -2.43 11.09 28.58
C ALA A 441 -2.43 10.01 29.67
N LEU A 442 -2.44 8.74 29.26
CA LEU A 442 -2.38 7.58 30.13
C LEU A 442 -1.11 6.80 29.86
N SER A 443 -0.54 6.18 30.88
CA SER A 443 0.63 5.33 30.73
C SER A 443 0.56 4.14 31.66
N CYS A 444 0.94 2.98 31.14
CA CYS A 444 1.13 1.78 31.93
C CYS A 444 2.27 1.95 32.93
N PRO A 445 2.27 1.17 34.03
CA PRO A 445 3.42 1.08 34.94
C PRO A 445 4.73 0.80 34.19
N ALA A 446 5.85 1.18 34.78
CA ALA A 446 7.16 1.07 34.14
C ALA A 446 7.42 -0.34 33.59
N GLY A 447 7.73 -0.44 32.29
CA GLY A 447 7.91 -1.72 31.61
C GLY A 447 6.61 -2.47 31.33
N GLY A 448 5.46 -1.80 31.36
CA GLY A 448 4.19 -2.33 30.88
C GLY A 448 4.02 -2.17 29.37
N ILE A 449 3.10 -2.96 28.83
CA ILE A 449 2.61 -2.91 27.46
C ILE A 449 1.16 -2.50 27.54
N LEU A 450 0.81 -1.43 26.85
CA LEU A 450 -0.57 -1.01 26.70
C LEU A 450 -1.28 -1.95 25.73
N THR A 451 -2.45 -2.46 26.11
CA THR A 451 -3.29 -3.29 25.24
C THR A 451 -4.59 -2.61 24.81
N ASP A 452 -5.10 -1.68 25.60
CA ASP A 452 -6.34 -0.96 25.32
C ASP A 452 -6.41 0.34 26.14
N ALA A 453 -7.13 1.33 25.63
CA ALA A 453 -7.42 2.56 26.37
C ALA A 453 -8.67 3.25 25.82
N SER A 454 -9.45 3.87 26.71
CA SER A 454 -10.65 4.59 26.33
C SER A 454 -10.98 5.73 27.30
N ILE A 455 -11.82 6.66 26.86
CA ILE A 455 -12.48 7.64 27.72
C ILE A 455 -13.94 7.22 27.87
N ARG A 456 -14.44 7.22 29.11
CA ARG A 456 -15.84 7.04 29.42
C ARG A 456 -16.44 8.35 29.92
N THR A 457 -17.48 8.84 29.26
CA THR A 457 -18.26 9.99 29.73
C THR A 457 -19.23 9.51 30.81
N ASP A 458 -19.18 10.11 31.99
CA ASP A 458 -19.97 9.73 33.17
C ASP A 458 -21.18 10.64 33.36
N ALA A 459 -21.01 11.96 33.21
CA ALA A 459 -22.08 12.93 33.37
C ALA A 459 -21.86 14.21 32.55
N VAL A 460 -22.96 14.88 32.26
CA VAL A 460 -23.03 16.29 31.84
C VAL A 460 -24.04 16.95 32.78
N ASP A 461 -23.78 18.18 33.19
CA ASP A 461 -24.69 18.93 34.07
C ASP A 461 -26.14 18.93 33.54
N GLN A 462 -27.10 18.84 34.45
CA GLN A 462 -28.51 18.69 34.08
C GLN A 462 -29.03 19.94 33.36
N GLY A 463 -29.69 19.73 32.22
CA GLY A 463 -30.34 20.80 31.45
C GLY A 463 -29.39 21.63 30.58
N THR A 464 -28.09 21.30 30.54
CA THR A 464 -27.08 22.08 29.81
C THR A 464 -26.49 21.35 28.59
N GLY A 465 -26.98 20.17 28.24
CA GLY A 465 -26.52 19.40 27.07
C GLY A 465 -26.79 17.91 27.20
N ALA A 466 -26.38 17.14 26.20
CA ALA A 466 -26.49 15.69 26.17
C ALA A 466 -25.14 15.00 26.38
N LEU A 467 -25.15 13.75 26.84
CA LEU A 467 -23.94 12.93 26.98
C LEU A 467 -23.18 12.74 25.65
N THR A 468 -23.89 12.83 24.52
CA THR A 468 -23.34 12.73 23.16
C THR A 468 -22.61 14.00 22.70
N ASP A 469 -22.69 15.09 23.48
CA ASP A 469 -21.98 16.34 23.19
C ASP A 469 -20.52 16.27 23.67
N VAL A 470 -20.16 15.27 24.49
CA VAL A 470 -18.77 14.98 24.86
C VAL A 470 -18.19 13.98 23.87
N ARG A 471 -17.13 14.38 23.14
CA ARG A 471 -16.58 13.60 22.02
C ARG A 471 -15.10 13.32 22.20
N VAL A 472 -14.71 12.08 21.94
CA VAL A 472 -13.30 11.69 21.78
C VAL A 472 -12.90 11.93 20.33
N VAL A 473 -12.20 13.03 20.08
CA VAL A 473 -11.80 13.49 18.74
C VAL A 473 -10.65 12.65 18.18
N SER A 474 -9.75 12.22 19.06
CA SER A 474 -8.68 11.28 18.72
C SER A 474 -8.33 10.42 19.93
N ALA A 475 -7.85 9.21 19.66
CA ALA A 475 -7.33 8.27 20.64
C ALA A 475 -6.19 7.47 19.96
N ARG A 476 -4.96 7.55 20.47
CA ARG A 476 -3.81 6.88 19.83
C ARG A 476 -2.74 6.50 20.84
N THR A 477 -2.00 5.45 20.51
CA THR A 477 -0.76 5.11 21.22
C THR A 477 0.35 6.12 20.89
N THR A 478 1.13 6.52 21.88
CA THR A 478 2.33 7.36 21.72
C THR A 478 3.62 6.59 21.94
N GLY A 479 3.52 5.31 22.32
CA GLY A 479 4.61 4.42 22.65
C GLY A 479 4.08 3.07 23.14
N ALA A 480 4.96 2.08 23.35
CA ALA A 480 4.53 0.73 23.74
C ALA A 480 3.75 0.67 25.07
N SER A 481 3.90 1.68 25.92
CA SER A 481 3.29 1.78 27.24
C SER A 481 2.42 3.02 27.43
N SER A 482 2.22 3.85 26.40
CA SER A 482 1.61 5.18 26.54
C SER A 482 0.56 5.45 25.48
N TRP A 483 -0.45 6.23 25.88
CA TRP A 483 -1.61 6.57 25.08
C TRP A 483 -2.06 7.99 25.34
N GLU A 484 -2.65 8.60 24.32
CA GLU A 484 -3.19 9.94 24.35
C GLU A 484 -4.57 9.97 23.68
N ALA A 485 -5.50 10.71 24.27
CA ALA A 485 -6.75 11.10 23.62
C ALA A 485 -7.01 12.59 23.73
N VAL A 486 -7.70 13.14 22.74
CA VAL A 486 -8.22 14.51 22.76
C VAL A 486 -9.72 14.43 22.95
N VAL A 487 -10.22 15.04 24.02
CA VAL A 487 -11.64 15.04 24.40
C VAL A 487 -12.16 16.47 24.31
N ARG A 488 -13.30 16.64 23.64
CA ARG A 488 -13.98 17.93 23.49
C ARG A 488 -15.36 17.88 24.16
N ASN A 489 -15.68 18.91 24.93
CA ASN A 489 -17.01 19.08 25.52
C ASN A 489 -17.80 20.16 24.77
N ASP A 490 -18.82 19.74 24.02
CA ASP A 490 -19.72 20.64 23.28
C ASP A 490 -21.00 20.96 24.05
N ALA A 491 -21.17 20.40 25.25
CA ALA A 491 -22.29 20.74 26.11
C ALA A 491 -22.10 22.17 26.66
N GLY A 492 -23.22 22.84 26.94
CA GLY A 492 -23.26 24.15 27.59
C GLY A 492 -22.94 24.12 29.09
N GLY A 493 -22.70 22.95 29.68
CA GLY A 493 -22.31 22.79 31.09
C GLY A 493 -21.15 21.82 31.26
N ARG A 494 -20.72 21.62 32.52
CA ARG A 494 -19.54 20.83 32.83
C ARG A 494 -19.79 19.35 32.52
N ALA A 495 -18.78 18.70 31.98
CA ALA A 495 -18.76 17.26 31.73
C ALA A 495 -17.76 16.56 32.65
N GLN A 496 -18.17 15.40 33.16
CA GLN A 496 -17.34 14.49 33.94
C GLN A 496 -17.08 13.23 33.12
N ALA A 497 -15.82 12.88 32.96
CA ALA A 497 -15.38 11.69 32.26
C ALA A 497 -14.23 11.01 33.02
N LYS A 498 -13.93 9.77 32.64
CA LYS A 498 -12.82 9.00 33.20
C LYS A 498 -12.03 8.32 32.09
N GLY A 499 -10.72 8.48 32.12
CA GLY A 499 -9.80 7.78 31.25
C GLY A 499 -9.39 6.43 31.84
N PHE A 500 -9.30 5.41 31.01
CA PHE A 500 -8.91 4.06 31.38
C PHE A 500 -7.85 3.51 30.43
N ALA A 501 -6.87 2.79 30.96
CA ALA A 501 -5.90 2.03 30.18
C ALA A 501 -5.73 0.63 30.76
N VAL A 502 -5.57 -0.36 29.89
CA VAL A 502 -5.33 -1.76 30.22
C VAL A 502 -3.91 -2.13 29.84
N CYS A 503 -3.23 -2.80 30.76
CA CYS A 503 -1.79 -3.00 30.70
C CYS A 503 -1.42 -4.45 30.98
N LEU A 504 -0.60 -5.02 30.11
CA LEU A 504 0.16 -6.24 30.34
C LEU A 504 1.59 -5.89 30.82
N PRO A 505 2.30 -6.81 31.47
CA PRO A 505 3.73 -6.62 31.72
C PRO A 505 4.54 -6.86 30.44
N ALA A 506 5.69 -6.19 30.26
CA ALA A 506 6.59 -6.49 29.14
C ALA A 506 7.25 -7.87 29.24
N ASN A 507 7.18 -8.51 30.41
CA ASN A 507 7.62 -9.88 30.58
C ASN A 507 6.57 -10.64 31.37
N THR A 508 6.42 -11.93 31.09
CA THR A 508 5.66 -12.83 31.97
C THR A 508 6.26 -12.86 33.37
N ASP A 509 5.46 -13.19 34.38
CA ASP A 509 6.00 -13.34 35.73
C ASP A 509 6.98 -14.52 35.80
N THR A 510 7.84 -14.45 36.82
CA THR A 510 8.86 -15.48 37.05
C THR A 510 8.18 -16.77 37.50
N ALA A 511 8.19 -17.78 36.64
CA ALA A 511 7.86 -19.16 36.98
C ALA A 511 9.12 -19.99 36.76
N ASP A 512 9.46 -20.88 37.70
CA ASP A 512 10.63 -21.77 37.64
C ASP A 512 12.01 -21.09 37.44
N GLY A 513 12.10 -19.79 37.70
CA GLY A 513 13.36 -19.03 37.71
C GLY A 513 13.69 -18.25 36.42
N HIS A 514 12.80 -18.24 35.40
CA HIS A 514 12.95 -17.40 34.19
C HIS A 514 11.63 -16.71 33.78
N ARG A 515 11.71 -15.87 32.75
CA ARG A 515 10.59 -15.10 32.19
C ARG A 515 10.74 -14.97 30.68
N HIS A 516 9.62 -14.74 29.99
CA HIS A 516 9.59 -14.46 28.56
C HIS A 516 9.12 -13.03 28.32
N ALA A 517 9.69 -12.34 27.34
CA ALA A 517 9.18 -11.03 26.94
C ALA A 517 7.88 -11.19 26.13
N LEU A 518 6.90 -10.33 26.38
CA LEU A 518 5.80 -10.15 25.44
C LEU A 518 6.32 -9.29 24.27
N VAL A 519 5.96 -9.66 23.04
CA VAL A 519 6.45 -9.00 21.84
C VAL A 519 5.32 -8.21 21.22
N VAL A 520 5.53 -6.90 21.07
CA VAL A 520 4.60 -6.01 20.39
C VAL A 520 5.31 -5.29 19.25
N SER A 521 4.60 -5.10 18.14
CA SER A 521 5.06 -4.30 17.02
C SER A 521 5.02 -2.81 17.35
N ASP A 522 5.71 -2.01 16.53
CA ASP A 522 5.34 -0.60 16.36
C ASP A 522 3.92 -0.48 15.78
N PRO A 523 3.24 0.68 15.94
CA PRO A 523 1.88 0.84 15.46
C PRO A 523 1.82 0.72 13.94
N VAL A 524 0.96 -0.17 13.44
CA VAL A 524 0.58 -0.22 12.04
C VAL A 524 -0.48 0.86 11.84
N THR A 525 -0.24 1.77 10.89
CA THR A 525 -1.09 2.95 10.67
C THR A 525 -1.59 3.00 9.23
N VAL A 526 -2.86 3.32 9.04
CA VAL A 526 -3.50 3.58 7.75
C VAL A 526 -4.11 4.98 7.80
N THR A 527 -3.79 5.82 6.83
CA THR A 527 -4.41 7.14 6.67
C THR A 527 -5.25 7.15 5.40
N GLN A 528 -6.47 7.62 5.51
CA GLN A 528 -7.41 7.71 4.40
C GLN A 528 -8.31 8.93 4.54
N SER A 529 -8.93 9.37 3.45
CA SER A 529 -9.93 10.45 3.47
C SER A 529 -11.31 9.87 3.16
N PRO A 530 -11.99 9.26 4.15
CA PRO A 530 -13.27 8.60 3.92
C PRO A 530 -14.32 9.59 3.43
N ALA A 531 -15.11 9.17 2.44
CA ALA A 531 -16.26 9.95 1.97
C ALA A 531 -17.34 10.04 3.06
N PRO A 532 -18.17 11.12 3.07
CA PRO A 532 -19.32 11.19 3.94
C PRO A 532 -20.22 9.95 3.81
N GLY A 533 -20.69 9.44 4.94
CA GLY A 533 -21.44 8.18 5.04
C GLY A 533 -20.79 7.16 5.97
N ALA A 534 -21.32 5.95 5.96
CA ALA A 534 -20.74 4.81 6.69
C ALA A 534 -19.57 4.23 5.89
N GLN A 535 -18.41 4.11 6.51
CA GLN A 535 -17.18 3.64 5.87
C GLN A 535 -16.53 2.57 6.75
N SER A 536 -16.00 1.51 6.16
CA SER A 536 -15.27 0.48 6.91
C SER A 536 -13.82 0.43 6.45
N VAL A 537 -12.90 0.35 7.40
CA VAL A 537 -11.45 0.39 7.14
C VAL A 537 -10.77 -0.69 7.95
N THR A 538 -9.91 -1.48 7.30
CA THR A 538 -9.18 -2.54 7.99
C THR A 538 -7.70 -2.20 8.11
N VAL A 539 -7.14 -2.36 9.32
CA VAL A 539 -5.70 -2.30 9.59
C VAL A 539 -5.20 -3.71 9.89
N SER A 540 -4.25 -4.21 9.10
CA SER A 540 -3.78 -5.60 9.19
C SER A 540 -2.60 -5.76 10.16
N CYS A 541 -2.56 -6.88 10.86
CA CYS A 541 -1.42 -7.29 11.68
C CYS A 541 -0.62 -8.41 11.01
N PRO A 542 0.70 -8.54 11.28
CA PRO A 542 1.49 -9.66 10.78
C PRO A 542 0.91 -11.02 11.21
N ALA A 543 1.08 -12.03 10.37
CA ALA A 543 0.65 -13.39 10.72
C ALA A 543 1.30 -13.86 12.04
N GLY A 544 0.51 -14.50 12.90
CA GLY A 544 0.95 -14.93 14.23
C GLY A 544 0.89 -13.83 15.31
N SER A 545 0.22 -12.71 15.05
CA SER A 545 -0.06 -11.66 16.03
C SER A 545 -1.55 -11.32 16.09
N THR A 546 -1.98 -10.69 17.18
CA THR A 546 -3.34 -10.17 17.39
C THR A 546 -3.29 -8.65 17.56
N PRO A 547 -4.22 -7.89 16.96
CA PRO A 547 -4.30 -6.44 17.14
C PRO A 547 -4.65 -6.06 18.58
N ILE A 548 -3.99 -5.02 19.07
CA ILE A 548 -4.19 -4.37 20.36
C ILE A 548 -4.12 -2.85 20.17
N VAL A 549 -4.67 -2.11 21.12
CA VAL A 549 -4.67 -0.64 21.15
C VAL A 549 -5.22 -0.03 19.84
N PRO A 550 -6.50 -0.27 19.52
CA PRO A 550 -7.13 0.41 18.40
C PRO A 550 -7.08 1.93 18.63
N GLY A 551 -6.65 2.67 17.61
CA GLY A 551 -6.51 4.11 17.67
C GLY A 551 -7.02 4.79 16.40
N TRP A 552 -7.50 6.02 16.56
CA TRP A 552 -8.00 6.88 15.49
C TRP A 552 -7.64 8.34 15.76
N ALA A 553 -7.44 9.10 14.69
CA ALA A 553 -7.38 10.54 14.71
C ALA A 553 -8.06 11.08 13.44
N PHE A 554 -8.94 12.05 13.60
CA PHE A 554 -9.64 12.70 12.49
C PHE A 554 -9.12 14.12 12.30
N ALA A 555 -8.83 14.52 11.06
CA ALA A 555 -8.36 15.85 10.68
C ALA A 555 -9.21 16.44 9.55
N GLY A 556 -9.75 17.65 9.75
CA GLY A 556 -10.75 18.25 8.86
C GLY A 556 -12.12 17.55 8.97
N GLY A 557 -13.23 18.29 9.01
CA GLY A 557 -14.58 17.70 9.13
C GLY A 557 -14.86 16.93 10.43
N SER A 558 -15.91 16.12 10.44
CA SER A 558 -16.32 15.32 11.62
C SER A 558 -16.59 13.87 11.23
N ALA A 559 -16.01 12.95 11.98
CA ALA A 559 -16.28 11.53 11.93
C ALA A 559 -16.29 10.94 13.34
N VAL A 560 -17.05 9.87 13.52
CA VAL A 560 -17.09 9.09 14.76
C VAL A 560 -16.85 7.63 14.46
N VAL A 561 -16.17 6.93 15.37
CA VAL A 561 -15.99 5.48 15.29
C VAL A 561 -17.27 4.80 15.79
N ALA A 562 -18.10 4.34 14.85
CA ALA A 562 -19.34 3.60 15.10
C ALA A 562 -19.10 2.11 15.39
N GLY A 563 -17.95 1.57 14.93
CA GLY A 563 -17.52 0.21 15.23
C GLY A 563 -16.00 0.08 15.22
N SER A 564 -15.49 -0.87 15.99
CA SER A 564 -14.08 -1.18 16.15
C SER A 564 -13.98 -2.66 16.49
N GLU A 565 -13.78 -3.51 15.50
CA GLU A 565 -13.99 -4.95 15.54
C GLU A 565 -12.76 -5.74 15.08
N PRO A 566 -12.43 -6.89 15.70
CA PRO A 566 -11.40 -7.76 15.15
C PRO A 566 -11.90 -8.46 13.88
N VAL A 567 -11.02 -8.61 12.90
CA VAL A 567 -11.28 -9.40 11.69
C VAL A 567 -10.11 -10.35 11.43
N SER A 568 -10.30 -11.32 10.55
CA SER A 568 -9.22 -12.27 10.21
C SER A 568 -7.98 -11.52 9.72
N GLY A 569 -6.88 -11.60 10.48
CA GLY A 569 -5.60 -10.97 10.14
C GLY A 569 -5.53 -9.45 10.37
N GLY A 570 -6.52 -8.83 11.04
CA GLY A 570 -6.52 -7.39 11.24
C GLY A 570 -7.64 -6.85 12.12
N TRP A 571 -7.91 -5.57 11.98
CA TRP A 571 -8.89 -4.82 12.78
C TRP A 571 -9.70 -3.89 11.89
N ARG A 572 -11.03 -3.98 11.94
CA ARG A 572 -11.96 -3.16 11.17
C ARG A 572 -12.49 -2.00 12.03
N PHE A 573 -12.36 -0.78 11.54
CA PHE A 573 -13.04 0.40 12.05
C PHE A 573 -14.23 0.72 11.17
N ASP A 574 -15.41 0.81 11.75
CA ASP A 574 -16.61 1.32 11.09
C ASP A 574 -16.79 2.79 11.48
N LEU A 575 -16.67 3.68 10.51
CA LEU A 575 -16.69 5.13 10.65
C LEU A 575 -18.03 5.67 10.18
N ALA A 576 -18.63 6.58 10.95
CA ALA A 576 -19.73 7.42 10.49
C ALA A 576 -19.19 8.83 10.22
N VAL A 577 -19.07 9.17 8.93
CA VAL A 577 -18.43 10.40 8.45
C VAL A 577 -19.49 11.39 8.00
N THR A 578 -19.48 12.61 8.54
CA THR A 578 -20.51 13.62 8.23
C THR A 578 -20.01 14.71 7.28
N GLY A 579 -18.70 14.78 7.02
CA GLY A 579 -18.08 15.73 6.11
C GLY A 579 -16.67 15.31 5.75
N ALA A 580 -16.03 16.02 4.82
CA ALA A 580 -14.68 15.71 4.37
C ALA A 580 -13.71 15.65 5.55
N THR A 581 -13.13 14.48 5.80
CA THR A 581 -12.20 14.24 6.90
C THR A 581 -11.07 13.33 6.46
N THR A 582 -9.92 13.49 7.08
CA THR A 582 -8.80 12.54 7.01
C THR A 582 -8.81 11.71 8.30
N ALA A 583 -9.03 10.41 8.17
CA ALA A 583 -8.97 9.44 9.24
C ALA A 583 -7.61 8.72 9.23
N THR A 584 -6.83 8.91 10.29
CA THR A 584 -5.63 8.12 10.59
C THR A 584 -6.00 7.07 11.62
N LEU A 585 -5.99 5.80 11.22
CA LEU A 585 -6.35 4.65 12.04
C LEU A 585 -5.10 3.83 12.34
N SER A 586 -5.02 3.24 13.53
CA SER A 586 -3.84 2.47 13.93
C SER A 586 -4.18 1.31 14.87
N VAL A 587 -3.33 0.29 14.84
CA VAL A 587 -3.28 -0.79 15.84
C VAL A 587 -1.82 -1.12 16.14
N ARG A 588 -1.53 -1.64 17.32
CA ARG A 588 -0.31 -2.41 17.58
C ARG A 588 -0.62 -3.89 17.47
N CYS A 589 0.39 -4.71 17.21
CA CYS A 589 0.21 -6.15 17.07
C CYS A 589 0.98 -6.87 18.17
N LEU A 590 0.27 -7.63 19.01
CA LEU A 590 0.83 -8.49 20.04
C LEU A 590 1.05 -9.88 19.47
N ASP A 591 2.28 -10.40 19.52
CA ASP A 591 2.55 -11.76 19.08
C ASP A 591 1.71 -12.77 19.89
N THR A 592 1.14 -13.74 19.18
CA THR A 592 0.37 -14.85 19.79
C THR A 592 1.25 -15.84 20.57
N ALA A 593 2.56 -15.56 20.67
CA ALA A 593 3.51 -16.29 21.48
C ALA A 593 4.49 -15.31 22.14
N VAL A 594 4.99 -15.68 23.33
CA VAL A 594 6.02 -14.89 24.01
C VAL A 594 7.39 -15.13 23.38
N ALA A 595 8.31 -14.17 23.53
CA ALA A 595 9.67 -14.29 23.01
C ALA A 595 10.36 -15.57 23.51
N ALA A 596 11.17 -16.19 22.66
CA ALA A 596 11.92 -17.36 23.07
C ALA A 596 12.92 -17.03 24.18
N ALA A 597 12.86 -17.77 25.29
CA ALA A 597 13.83 -17.72 26.39
C ALA A 597 14.32 -19.15 26.65
N ASP A 598 15.62 -19.31 26.93
CA ASP A 598 16.24 -20.60 27.22
C ASP A 598 15.94 -21.75 26.22
N GLY A 599 15.67 -21.39 24.96
CA GLY A 599 15.44 -22.35 23.86
C GLY A 599 13.99 -22.81 23.68
N HIS A 600 13.04 -22.23 24.42
CA HIS A 600 11.61 -22.53 24.32
C HIS A 600 10.75 -21.25 24.31
N THR A 601 9.46 -21.41 24.02
CA THR A 601 8.45 -20.34 24.00
C THR A 601 7.11 -20.89 24.49
N HIS A 602 6.16 -20.01 24.78
CA HIS A 602 4.78 -20.35 25.12
C HIS A 602 3.83 -19.58 24.19
N GLY A 603 2.78 -20.24 23.74
CA GLY A 603 1.67 -19.53 23.10
C GLY A 603 0.89 -18.71 24.14
N LEU A 604 0.39 -17.54 23.76
CA LEU A 604 -0.66 -16.87 24.51
C LEU A 604 -1.98 -17.63 24.30
N LYS A 605 -2.78 -17.76 25.35
CA LYS A 605 -4.15 -18.25 25.24
C LYS A 605 -5.05 -17.05 24.99
N LEU A 606 -5.51 -16.89 23.76
CA LEU A 606 -6.38 -15.79 23.36
C LEU A 606 -7.79 -16.31 23.13
N THR A 607 -8.79 -15.56 23.56
CA THR A 607 -10.20 -15.92 23.40
C THR A 607 -11.02 -14.67 23.15
N HIS A 608 -11.77 -14.69 22.06
CA HIS A 608 -12.67 -13.61 21.70
C HIS A 608 -14.08 -13.92 22.19
N VAL A 609 -14.70 -13.00 22.95
CA VAL A 609 -16.04 -13.17 23.50
C VAL A 609 -16.96 -12.06 22.99
N VAL A 610 -18.07 -12.44 22.37
CA VAL A 610 -19.06 -11.53 21.75
C VAL A 610 -20.37 -11.55 22.53
N LYS A 611 -21.02 -10.40 22.70
CA LYS A 611 -22.36 -10.29 23.28
C LYS A 611 -23.22 -9.24 22.56
N GLN A 612 -24.48 -9.58 22.33
CA GLN A 612 -25.49 -8.65 21.84
C GLN A 612 -26.22 -7.98 23.02
N VAL A 613 -26.42 -6.67 22.96
CA VAL A 613 -27.09 -5.86 23.98
C VAL A 613 -28.21 -5.05 23.32
N ALA A 614 -29.42 -5.16 23.86
CA ALA A 614 -30.54 -4.30 23.43
C ALA A 614 -30.41 -2.91 24.07
N VAL A 615 -30.54 -1.87 23.27
CA VAL A 615 -30.48 -0.46 23.68
C VAL A 615 -31.81 0.21 23.31
N PRO A 616 -32.75 0.37 24.27
CA PRO A 616 -34.02 1.04 24.02
C PRO A 616 -33.85 2.49 23.56
N ALA A 617 -34.79 3.00 22.76
CA ALA A 617 -34.80 4.37 22.28
C ALA A 617 -34.74 5.39 23.44
N GLY A 618 -33.86 6.39 23.33
CA GLY A 618 -33.69 7.46 24.31
C GLY A 618 -33.05 7.05 25.64
N GLN A 619 -32.63 5.79 25.80
CA GLN A 619 -32.09 5.28 27.06
C GLN A 619 -30.57 5.12 27.01
N VAL A 620 -29.95 5.32 28.18
CA VAL A 620 -28.57 4.92 28.46
C VAL A 620 -28.61 3.54 29.12
N VAL A 621 -27.82 2.60 28.62
CA VAL A 621 -27.72 1.24 29.18
C VAL A 621 -26.26 0.89 29.47
N GLU A 622 -26.07 -0.01 30.44
CA GLU A 622 -24.78 -0.67 30.70
C GLU A 622 -24.82 -2.10 30.17
N GLY A 623 -23.91 -2.43 29.27
CA GLY A 623 -23.74 -3.76 28.69
C GLY A 623 -22.43 -4.38 29.14
N GLU A 624 -22.48 -5.57 29.75
CA GLU A 624 -21.27 -6.27 30.20
C GLU A 624 -20.93 -7.49 29.36
N VAL A 625 -19.66 -7.63 28.99
CA VAL A 625 -19.08 -8.85 28.39
C VAL A 625 -17.96 -9.38 29.31
N ILE A 626 -17.90 -10.70 29.49
CA ILE A 626 -17.11 -11.34 30.54
C ILE A 626 -16.20 -12.40 29.94
N CYS A 627 -14.91 -12.35 30.27
CA CYS A 627 -13.94 -13.37 29.89
C CYS A 627 -14.16 -14.71 30.64
N PRO A 628 -13.68 -15.84 30.08
CA PRO A 628 -13.59 -17.11 30.79
C PRO A 628 -12.90 -17.01 32.14
N ASP A 629 -13.14 -17.99 33.02
CA ASP A 629 -12.63 -17.97 34.39
C ASP A 629 -11.11 -17.87 34.50
N ASP A 630 -10.40 -18.53 33.59
CA ASP A 630 -8.94 -18.55 33.50
C ASP A 630 -8.38 -17.45 32.57
N ALA A 631 -9.12 -16.36 32.35
CA ALA A 631 -8.72 -15.28 31.46
C ALA A 631 -9.08 -13.88 32.00
N LYS A 632 -8.48 -12.86 31.40
CA LYS A 632 -8.65 -11.44 31.70
C LYS A 632 -8.79 -10.62 30.42
N GLY A 633 -9.60 -9.57 30.46
CA GLY A 633 -9.90 -8.76 29.29
C GLY A 633 -8.75 -7.81 28.96
N ILE A 634 -8.29 -7.82 27.70
CA ILE A 634 -7.17 -6.98 27.24
C ILE A 634 -7.56 -5.95 26.17
N VAL A 635 -8.60 -6.20 25.35
CA VAL A 635 -9.08 -5.24 24.35
C VAL A 635 -10.61 -5.28 24.27
N GLY A 636 -11.26 -4.13 24.45
CA GLY A 636 -12.70 -4.00 24.25
C GLY A 636 -13.07 -3.55 22.83
N THR A 637 -14.07 -4.19 22.23
CA THR A 637 -14.60 -3.88 20.89
C THR A 637 -16.10 -3.70 20.89
N TRP A 638 -16.59 -3.07 19.83
CA TRP A 638 -18.02 -2.87 19.63
C TRP A 638 -18.37 -2.65 18.16
N SER A 639 -19.61 -2.97 17.82
CA SER A 639 -20.26 -2.61 16.56
C SER A 639 -21.67 -2.14 16.87
N LEU A 640 -21.95 -0.87 16.56
CA LEU A 640 -23.18 -0.20 16.96
C LEU A 640 -24.11 0.00 15.75
N ALA A 641 -25.39 -0.29 15.95
CA ALA A 641 -26.41 0.11 14.99
C ALA A 641 -26.53 1.64 14.89
N ARG A 642 -27.05 2.14 13.76
CA ARG A 642 -27.29 3.57 13.55
C ARG A 642 -28.15 4.14 14.68
N GLY A 643 -27.71 5.26 15.26
CA GLY A 643 -28.39 5.91 16.39
C GLY A 643 -27.92 5.45 17.76
N VAL A 644 -27.13 4.38 17.85
CA VAL A 644 -26.47 3.95 19.09
C VAL A 644 -25.04 4.49 19.13
N PHE A 645 -24.67 5.09 20.26
CA PHE A 645 -23.35 5.64 20.51
C PHE A 645 -22.71 5.01 21.74
N SER A 646 -21.40 4.77 21.67
CA SER A 646 -20.60 4.39 22.83
C SER A 646 -20.26 5.65 23.62
N LEU A 647 -20.56 5.64 24.91
CA LEU A 647 -20.09 6.64 25.87
C LEU A 647 -18.80 6.18 26.55
N GLY A 648 -18.13 5.16 26.02
CA GLY A 648 -16.94 4.51 26.56
C GLY A 648 -17.22 3.27 27.40
N ASN A 649 -16.19 2.73 28.04
CA ASN A 649 -16.28 1.50 28.82
C ASN A 649 -15.42 1.55 30.09
N ASP A 650 -15.72 0.67 31.03
CA ASP A 650 -14.91 0.41 32.22
C ASP A 650 -14.20 -0.95 32.10
N PRO A 651 -12.85 -0.99 32.04
CA PRO A 651 -12.12 -2.23 32.18
C PRO A 651 -12.14 -2.70 33.64
N ARG A 652 -12.77 -3.85 33.89
CA ARG A 652 -12.57 -4.65 35.10
C ARG A 652 -11.73 -5.88 34.73
N PRO A 653 -11.03 -6.54 35.68
CA PRO A 653 -10.08 -7.61 35.33
C PRO A 653 -10.65 -8.70 34.39
N LYS A 654 -11.90 -9.13 34.60
CA LYS A 654 -12.58 -10.12 33.75
C LYS A 654 -13.71 -9.54 32.89
N THR A 655 -14.25 -8.39 33.28
CA THR A 655 -15.49 -7.85 32.71
C THR A 655 -15.21 -6.52 32.06
N ARG A 656 -15.76 -6.33 30.86
CA ARG A 656 -15.80 -5.01 30.22
C ARG A 656 -17.23 -4.49 30.28
N ALA A 657 -17.42 -3.37 30.97
CA ALA A 657 -18.74 -2.74 31.11
C ALA A 657 -18.83 -1.54 30.17
N TYR A 658 -19.62 -1.66 29.11
CA TYR A 658 -19.85 -0.62 28.12
C TYR A 658 -21.03 0.25 28.51
N ARG A 659 -20.88 1.56 28.36
CA ARG A 659 -21.99 2.50 28.51
C ARG A 659 -22.44 2.93 27.12
N LEU A 660 -23.70 2.66 26.78
CA LEU A 660 -24.25 2.90 25.45
C LEU A 660 -25.48 3.80 25.55
N ILE A 661 -25.71 4.65 24.56
CA ILE A 661 -26.92 5.48 24.45
C ILE A 661 -27.53 5.32 23.06
N ASN A 662 -28.86 5.18 22.98
CA ASN A 662 -29.58 5.19 21.72
C ASN A 662 -30.34 6.50 21.56
N THR A 663 -29.92 7.37 20.64
CA THR A 663 -30.61 8.62 20.33
C THR A 663 -31.62 8.48 19.18
N GLY A 664 -31.79 7.27 18.64
CA GLY A 664 -32.79 6.96 17.63
C GLY A 664 -34.20 6.82 18.22
N ALA A 665 -35.19 6.80 17.33
CA ALA A 665 -36.60 6.71 17.70
C ALA A 665 -37.07 5.27 18.04
N THR A 666 -36.28 4.25 17.72
CA THR A 666 -36.63 2.84 17.92
C THR A 666 -35.54 2.10 18.70
N PRO A 667 -35.89 1.05 19.48
CA PRO A 667 -34.90 0.15 20.07
C PRO A 667 -33.93 -0.39 19.01
N ALA A 668 -32.67 -0.53 19.39
CA ALA A 668 -31.60 -1.02 18.52
C ALA A 668 -30.70 -1.99 19.28
N THR A 669 -29.92 -2.77 18.54
CA THR A 669 -28.98 -3.73 19.14
C THR A 669 -27.55 -3.24 18.95
N ALA A 670 -26.73 -3.41 19.98
CA ALA A 670 -25.29 -3.21 19.95
C ALA A 670 -24.58 -4.54 20.12
N THR A 671 -23.52 -4.76 19.33
CA THR A 671 -22.55 -5.82 19.57
C THR A 671 -21.42 -5.26 20.43
N ILE A 672 -21.09 -5.94 21.52
CA ILE A 672 -19.94 -5.63 22.36
C ILE A 672 -19.10 -6.90 22.53
N ASP A 673 -17.79 -6.73 22.50
CA ASP A 673 -16.88 -7.87 22.55
C ASP A 673 -15.65 -7.57 23.41
N LEU A 674 -14.93 -8.63 23.74
CA LEU A 674 -13.77 -8.59 24.59
C LEU A 674 -12.77 -9.64 24.13
N GLU A 675 -11.59 -9.18 23.73
CA GLU A 675 -10.43 -10.04 23.57
C GLU A 675 -9.84 -10.34 24.94
N CYS A 676 -9.73 -11.61 25.26
CA CYS A 676 -9.27 -12.11 26.54
C CYS A 676 -7.91 -12.80 26.39
N VAL A 677 -7.01 -12.55 27.33
CA VAL A 677 -5.78 -13.33 27.50
C VAL A 677 -5.92 -14.25 28.70
N GLY A 678 -5.46 -15.48 28.59
CA GLY A 678 -5.41 -16.41 29.71
C GLY A 678 -4.59 -15.83 30.87
N ASP A 679 -4.94 -16.19 32.11
CA ASP A 679 -4.17 -15.89 33.32
C ASP A 679 -2.77 -16.48 33.25
N ARG A 680 -2.61 -17.55 32.46
CA ARG A 680 -1.35 -18.19 32.16
C ARG A 680 -1.17 -18.45 30.67
N THR A 681 0.08 -18.46 30.25
CA THR A 681 0.47 -18.91 28.91
C THR A 681 0.06 -20.36 28.66
N GLY A 682 0.03 -20.76 27.38
CA GLY A 682 -0.10 -22.15 26.98
C GLY A 682 1.12 -23.00 27.36
N ALA A 683 1.00 -24.30 27.11
CA ALA A 683 2.06 -25.26 27.33
C ALA A 683 3.35 -24.86 26.63
N GLU A 684 4.48 -25.16 27.27
CA GLU A 684 5.80 -24.99 26.71
C GLU A 684 5.91 -25.66 25.34
N ARG A 685 6.40 -24.93 24.34
CA ARG A 685 6.72 -25.46 23.02
C ARG A 685 8.19 -25.20 22.75
N LYS A 686 8.83 -26.13 22.04
CA LYS A 686 10.16 -25.84 21.49
C LYS A 686 10.03 -24.59 20.64
N ALA A 687 10.94 -23.64 20.84
CA ALA A 687 11.21 -22.68 19.80
C ALA A 687 11.84 -23.49 18.65
N GLY A 688 11.03 -23.99 17.72
CA GLY A 688 11.55 -24.39 16.41
C GLY A 688 12.28 -23.18 15.82
N PRO A 689 13.22 -23.34 14.86
CA PRO A 689 13.72 -22.19 14.14
C PRO A 689 12.57 -21.67 13.27
N ALA A 690 11.68 -20.86 13.85
CA ALA A 690 10.78 -20.03 13.09
C ALA A 690 11.67 -19.09 12.28
N PRO A 691 11.55 -19.07 10.94
CA PRO A 691 12.24 -18.09 10.14
C PRO A 691 11.94 -16.70 10.72
N LYS A 692 12.97 -15.93 11.09
CA LYS A 692 12.78 -14.60 11.66
C LYS A 692 12.78 -13.57 10.53
N PRO A 693 11.63 -12.97 10.17
CA PRO A 693 11.64 -11.84 9.27
C PRO A 693 12.36 -10.66 9.94
N ILE A 694 13.22 -10.00 9.19
CA ILE A 694 13.92 -8.77 9.53
C ILE A 694 13.63 -7.81 8.40
N VAL A 695 12.80 -6.81 8.69
CA VAL A 695 12.51 -5.71 7.78
C VAL A 695 13.55 -4.62 8.04
N ASN A 696 14.36 -4.30 7.03
CA ASN A 696 15.30 -3.19 7.10
C ASN A 696 14.81 -2.06 6.19
N THR A 697 14.68 -0.85 6.71
CA THR A 697 14.13 0.32 6.02
C THR A 697 15.20 1.38 5.85
N ALA A 698 15.35 1.88 4.63
CA ALA A 698 16.17 3.04 4.31
C ALA A 698 15.28 4.21 3.88
N THR A 699 15.70 5.42 4.21
CA THR A 699 15.06 6.67 3.82
C THR A 699 16.02 7.54 3.02
N VAL A 700 15.48 8.45 2.21
CA VAL A 700 16.23 9.53 1.58
C VAL A 700 15.61 10.88 1.94
N ALA A 701 16.43 11.92 1.96
CA ALA A 701 16.02 13.30 2.14
C ALA A 701 16.92 14.22 1.29
N SER A 702 16.41 15.41 0.97
CA SER A 702 17.16 16.47 0.30
C SER A 702 16.80 17.84 0.90
N ASP A 703 17.63 18.86 0.66
CA ASP A 703 17.33 20.24 1.06
C ASP A 703 16.36 20.93 0.09
N THR A 704 16.15 20.36 -1.10
CA THR A 704 15.12 20.80 -2.04
C THR A 704 13.78 20.23 -1.60
N THR A 705 12.69 21.00 -1.75
CA THR A 705 11.33 20.50 -1.53
C THR A 705 11.09 19.27 -2.41
N ASP A 706 10.51 18.24 -1.81
CA ASP A 706 10.21 16.98 -2.46
C ASP A 706 8.75 16.93 -2.91
N LEU A 707 8.50 16.59 -4.17
CA LEU A 707 7.16 16.51 -4.75
C LEU A 707 6.35 15.30 -4.30
N ASP A 708 7.02 14.19 -4.00
CA ASP A 708 6.39 12.97 -3.54
C ASP A 708 7.13 12.39 -2.33
N PRO A 709 6.90 12.95 -1.13
CA PRO A 709 7.49 12.43 0.08
C PRO A 709 7.12 10.98 0.41
N SER A 710 6.14 10.37 -0.28
CA SER A 710 5.74 9.00 -0.05
C SER A 710 6.74 7.97 -0.58
N ASN A 711 7.57 8.34 -1.55
CA ASN A 711 8.60 7.48 -2.16
C ASN A 711 9.99 7.61 -1.50
N ASN A 712 10.10 8.46 -0.46
CA ASN A 712 11.32 8.74 0.30
C ASN A 712 11.76 7.60 1.25
N SER A 713 11.10 6.45 1.22
CA SER A 713 11.38 5.30 2.08
C SER A 713 11.21 3.99 1.34
N SER A 714 12.12 3.05 1.57
CA SER A 714 12.02 1.70 1.00
C SER A 714 12.59 0.65 1.94
N SER A 715 11.90 -0.49 1.99
CA SER A 715 12.22 -1.59 2.90
C SER A 715 12.58 -2.86 2.15
N ALA A 716 13.56 -3.60 2.66
CA ALA A 716 13.86 -4.96 2.23
C ALA A 716 13.73 -5.91 3.41
N THR A 717 12.97 -6.98 3.21
CA THR A 717 12.78 -8.03 4.21
C THR A 717 13.70 -9.21 3.91
N ILE A 718 14.48 -9.61 4.90
CA ILE A 718 15.18 -10.89 4.90
C ILE A 718 14.54 -11.80 5.95
N THR A 719 14.46 -13.09 5.66
CA THR A 719 13.89 -14.10 6.54
C THR A 719 15.00 -15.02 7.01
N VAL A 720 15.56 -14.73 8.19
CA VAL A 720 16.72 -15.47 8.69
C VAL A 720 16.28 -16.88 9.11
N THR A 721 16.91 -17.90 8.55
CA THR A 721 16.63 -19.31 8.87
C THR A 721 17.68 -19.91 9.81
N GLY A 722 17.29 -20.90 10.61
CA GLY A 722 18.21 -21.64 11.48
C GLY A 722 19.14 -22.56 10.69
N GLY A 723 20.39 -22.74 11.14
CA GLY A 723 21.32 -23.67 10.45
C GLY A 723 22.83 -23.55 10.71
N GLY A 724 23.28 -22.69 11.64
CA GLY A 724 24.71 -22.56 12.01
C GLY A 724 24.99 -22.96 13.47
N PRO A 725 26.21 -23.41 13.82
CA PRO A 725 26.59 -23.61 15.22
C PRO A 725 26.50 -22.29 15.99
N ALA A 726 25.81 -22.30 17.13
CA ALA A 726 25.49 -21.10 17.90
C ALA A 726 26.13 -21.13 19.29
N LEU A 727 26.38 -19.94 19.85
CA LEU A 727 26.67 -19.75 21.27
C LEU A 727 25.34 -19.69 22.04
N VAL A 728 25.11 -20.68 22.91
CA VAL A 728 23.88 -20.84 23.69
C VAL A 728 24.02 -20.09 25.02
N GLY A 729 23.05 -19.22 25.32
CA GLY A 729 23.03 -18.38 26.52
C GLY A 729 23.63 -16.98 26.34
N GLY A 730 23.30 -16.08 27.27
CA GLY A 730 23.78 -14.68 27.32
C GLY A 730 24.97 -14.44 28.24
N THR A 731 25.41 -15.47 28.98
CA THR A 731 26.47 -15.37 29.98
C THR A 731 27.62 -16.31 29.69
N ALA A 732 28.84 -15.83 29.89
CA ALA A 732 30.03 -16.66 29.99
C ALA A 732 30.40 -16.81 31.47
N LYS A 733 30.78 -18.00 31.93
CA LYS A 733 31.22 -18.19 33.33
C LYS A 733 32.74 -18.25 33.40
N LEU A 734 33.36 -17.46 34.27
CA LEU A 734 34.76 -17.60 34.62
C LEU A 734 34.88 -18.61 35.77
N ALA A 735 35.49 -19.77 35.54
CA ALA A 735 35.65 -20.78 36.59
C ALA A 735 36.98 -21.53 36.42
N GLY A 736 37.74 -21.71 37.50
CA GLY A 736 38.98 -22.50 37.51
C GLY A 736 40.01 -22.08 36.45
N GLY A 737 40.17 -20.78 36.21
CA GLY A 737 41.11 -20.25 35.21
C GLY A 737 40.68 -20.42 33.74
N ALA A 738 39.42 -20.77 33.49
CA ALA A 738 38.85 -20.92 32.16
C ALA A 738 37.55 -20.12 32.00
N VAL A 739 37.25 -19.71 30.77
CA VAL A 739 35.93 -19.19 30.39
C VAL A 739 35.10 -20.34 29.84
N LEU A 740 33.95 -20.59 30.46
CA LEU A 740 32.99 -21.62 30.05
C LEU A 740 31.95 -20.99 29.13
N LEU A 741 31.80 -21.56 27.94
CA LEU A 741 30.83 -21.14 26.92
C LEU A 741 30.01 -22.32 26.46
N ARG A 742 28.69 -22.21 26.40
CA ARG A 742 27.86 -23.26 25.82
C ARG A 742 27.77 -23.05 24.31
N ALA A 743 28.08 -24.09 23.53
CA ALA A 743 27.99 -24.08 22.07
C ALA A 743 27.13 -25.25 21.61
N ALA A 744 26.34 -25.06 20.56
CA ALA A 744 25.50 -26.08 19.96
C ALA A 744 25.73 -26.20 18.46
N CYS A 745 25.54 -27.42 17.94
CA CYS A 745 25.55 -27.72 16.51
C CYS A 745 24.12 -28.17 16.08
N PRO A 746 23.59 -27.67 14.95
CA PRO A 746 22.24 -27.99 14.50
C PRO A 746 22.03 -29.48 14.19
N ALA A 747 20.82 -30.00 14.39
CA ALA A 747 20.48 -31.41 14.14
C ALA A 747 20.43 -31.79 12.64
N GLY A 748 20.23 -30.81 11.75
CA GLY A 748 20.22 -31.02 10.29
C GLY A 748 21.52 -30.65 9.58
N GLY A 749 22.57 -30.28 10.31
CA GLY A 749 23.89 -29.93 9.76
C GLY A 749 24.91 -31.06 9.93
N GLY A 750 25.93 -31.11 9.06
CA GLY A 750 27.12 -31.95 9.30
C GLY A 750 27.89 -31.54 10.57
N VAL A 751 29.06 -32.16 10.80
CA VAL A 751 29.87 -31.88 11.99
C VAL A 751 30.31 -30.40 12.05
N CYS A 752 29.96 -29.70 13.14
CA CYS A 752 30.43 -28.35 13.39
C CYS A 752 31.82 -28.39 14.05
N ALA A 753 32.85 -27.94 13.35
CA ALA A 753 34.22 -27.89 13.87
C ALA A 753 34.89 -26.54 13.65
N GLY A 754 35.62 -26.05 14.65
CA GLY A 754 36.20 -24.71 14.59
C GLY A 754 37.00 -24.31 15.83
N ARG A 755 37.24 -23.00 15.96
CA ARG A 755 37.89 -22.35 17.09
C ARG A 755 36.92 -21.40 17.79
N ALA A 756 36.72 -21.60 19.08
CA ALA A 756 36.02 -20.65 19.93
C ALA A 756 37.02 -19.64 20.51
N VAL A 757 36.69 -18.36 20.49
CA VAL A 757 37.54 -17.25 20.95
C VAL A 757 36.72 -16.32 21.83
N VAL A 758 37.29 -15.83 22.92
CA VAL A 758 36.73 -14.76 23.75
C VAL A 758 37.69 -13.60 23.72
N ALA A 759 37.18 -12.41 23.45
CA ALA A 759 37.94 -11.17 23.42
C ALA A 759 37.30 -10.09 24.31
N LYS A 760 38.15 -9.23 24.87
CA LYS A 760 37.75 -8.04 25.64
C LYS A 760 38.54 -6.84 25.12
N ARG A 761 37.85 -5.77 24.71
CA ARG A 761 38.47 -4.58 24.07
C ARG A 761 39.49 -4.96 22.98
N SER A 762 39.04 -5.80 22.05
CA SER A 762 39.85 -6.33 20.93
C SER A 762 41.02 -7.25 21.29
N LYS A 763 41.29 -7.51 22.57
CA LYS A 763 42.32 -8.48 23.00
C LYS A 763 41.71 -9.86 23.23
N VAL A 764 42.28 -10.90 22.64
CA VAL A 764 41.87 -12.29 22.88
C VAL A 764 42.29 -12.70 24.30
N VAL A 765 41.31 -13.06 25.13
CA VAL A 765 41.49 -13.43 26.54
C VAL A 765 41.42 -14.94 26.77
N ALA A 766 40.67 -15.68 25.96
CA ALA A 766 40.57 -17.14 26.03
C ALA A 766 40.25 -17.75 24.67
N SER A 767 40.67 -18.99 24.41
CA SER A 767 40.27 -19.72 23.20
C SER A 767 40.34 -21.23 23.39
N THR A 768 39.63 -21.98 22.53
CA THR A 768 39.75 -23.44 22.39
C THR A 768 39.35 -23.85 20.97
N THR A 769 39.73 -25.05 20.54
CA THR A 769 39.08 -25.71 19.40
C THR A 769 37.87 -26.52 19.86
N PHE A 770 36.92 -26.75 18.97
CA PHE A 770 35.73 -27.57 19.24
C PHE A 770 35.33 -28.41 18.03
N ARG A 771 34.65 -29.51 18.31
CA ARG A 771 33.98 -30.39 17.34
C ARG A 771 32.68 -30.88 17.98
N LEU A 772 31.56 -30.67 17.31
CA LEU A 772 30.22 -31.04 17.77
C LEU A 772 29.52 -31.85 16.67
N LYS A 773 28.91 -32.98 17.03
CA LYS A 773 28.04 -33.74 16.12
C LYS A 773 26.76 -32.95 15.84
N ALA A 774 26.06 -33.32 14.77
CA ALA A 774 24.73 -32.80 14.49
C ALA A 774 23.83 -32.91 15.72
N GLY A 775 23.15 -31.82 16.09
CA GLY A 775 22.22 -31.76 17.22
C GLY A 775 22.88 -31.69 18.60
N GLN A 776 24.22 -31.69 18.68
CA GLN A 776 24.94 -31.73 19.95
C GLN A 776 25.16 -30.33 20.53
N ALA A 777 24.76 -30.13 21.79
CA ALA A 777 25.15 -28.98 22.60
C ALA A 777 26.21 -29.39 23.65
N LYS A 778 27.27 -28.60 23.80
CA LYS A 778 28.36 -28.86 24.77
C LYS A 778 28.86 -27.58 25.42
N LEU A 779 29.28 -27.68 26.67
CA LEU A 779 30.04 -26.64 27.36
C LEU A 779 31.51 -26.70 26.90
N LEU A 780 31.97 -25.66 26.23
CA LEU A 780 33.35 -25.45 25.83
C LEU A 780 34.12 -24.79 26.98
N LYS A 781 35.28 -25.35 27.32
CA LYS A 781 36.21 -24.80 28.32
C LYS A 781 37.35 -24.09 27.61
N LEU A 782 37.36 -22.76 27.65
CA LEU A 782 38.38 -21.93 26.99
C LEU A 782 39.43 -21.53 28.01
N LYS A 783 40.69 -21.94 27.78
CA LYS A 783 41.79 -21.59 28.69
C LYS A 783 42.08 -20.10 28.60
N VAL A 784 42.13 -19.42 29.75
CA VAL A 784 42.49 -18.00 29.82
C VAL A 784 44.00 -17.85 29.62
N ASN A 785 44.42 -17.03 28.67
CA ASN A 785 45.84 -16.76 28.43
C ASN A 785 46.41 -15.73 29.43
N GLY A 786 47.73 -15.52 29.45
CA GLY A 786 48.38 -14.58 30.37
C GLY A 786 47.83 -13.14 30.27
N THR A 787 47.53 -12.70 29.05
CA THR A 787 46.90 -11.40 28.75
C THR A 787 45.47 -11.29 29.30
N GLY A 788 44.72 -12.39 29.24
CA GLY A 788 43.35 -12.51 29.73
C GLY A 788 43.26 -12.44 31.24
N ARG A 789 44.22 -13.02 31.96
CA ARG A 789 44.28 -12.92 33.44
C ARG A 789 44.38 -11.48 33.93
N LYS A 790 45.02 -10.58 33.17
CA LYS A 790 45.08 -9.13 33.46
C LYS A 790 43.81 -8.40 32.99
N ALA A 791 43.37 -8.64 31.75
CA ALA A 791 42.21 -7.98 31.16
C ALA A 791 40.87 -8.27 31.87
N LEU A 792 40.75 -9.47 32.46
CA LEU A 792 39.56 -9.89 33.19
C LEU A 792 39.45 -9.30 34.60
N ARG A 793 40.49 -8.63 35.14
CA ARG A 793 40.47 -7.98 36.47
C ARG A 793 39.68 -6.66 36.52
N GLY A 794 39.52 -5.95 35.40
CA GLY A 794 38.83 -4.65 35.35
C GLY A 794 37.30 -4.73 35.54
N ARG A 795 36.68 -3.59 35.91
CA ARG A 795 35.25 -3.43 36.29
C ARG A 795 34.20 -3.83 35.23
N THR A 796 34.57 -3.94 33.95
CA THR A 796 33.62 -4.28 32.87
C THR A 796 33.45 -5.79 32.70
N ASN A 797 32.22 -6.27 32.83
CA ASN A 797 31.86 -7.69 32.68
C ASN A 797 31.49 -8.08 31.23
N ARG A 798 31.55 -7.16 30.27
CA ARG A 798 31.23 -7.47 28.86
C ARG A 798 32.42 -8.07 28.12
N VAL A 799 32.19 -9.17 27.40
CA VAL A 799 33.14 -9.83 26.51
C VAL A 799 32.50 -10.14 25.16
N LYS A 800 33.28 -10.24 24.08
CA LYS A 800 32.84 -10.74 22.77
C LYS A 800 33.32 -12.18 22.63
N ALA A 801 32.41 -13.12 22.43
CA ALA A 801 32.72 -14.51 22.12
C ALA A 801 32.48 -14.77 20.64
N SER A 802 33.33 -15.58 20.01
CA SER A 802 33.16 -15.98 18.62
C SER A 802 33.46 -17.46 18.37
N LEU A 803 32.75 -18.07 17.42
CA LEU A 803 32.98 -19.42 16.91
C LEU A 803 33.42 -19.31 15.45
N LYS A 804 34.71 -19.51 15.17
CA LYS A 804 35.29 -19.54 13.83
C LYS A 804 35.30 -20.96 13.29
N LEU A 805 34.48 -21.27 12.29
CA LEU A 805 34.40 -22.58 11.66
C LEU A 805 35.51 -22.75 10.60
N ARG A 806 35.90 -24.00 10.34
CA ARG A 806 36.79 -24.32 9.21
C ARG A 806 36.06 -23.95 7.90
N GLY A 807 36.66 -23.11 7.05
CA GLY A 807 36.04 -22.67 5.78
C GLY A 807 35.21 -21.37 5.84
N SER A 808 35.58 -20.40 6.67
CA SER A 808 35.16 -18.98 6.56
C SER A 808 33.79 -18.56 7.13
N ARG A 809 33.26 -19.23 8.17
CA ARG A 809 32.12 -18.72 8.97
C ARG A 809 32.57 -18.33 10.37
N THR A 810 32.27 -17.11 10.83
CA THR A 810 32.52 -16.68 12.22
C THR A 810 31.24 -16.19 12.86
N VAL A 811 30.73 -16.93 13.84
CA VAL A 811 29.62 -16.47 14.69
C VAL A 811 30.20 -15.58 15.79
N VAL A 812 29.62 -14.40 16.05
CA VAL A 812 30.06 -13.48 17.11
C VAL A 812 28.89 -13.13 18.01
N LYS A 813 29.09 -13.11 19.33
CA LYS A 813 28.06 -12.73 20.32
C LYS A 813 28.69 -11.95 21.47
N ALA A 814 28.03 -10.86 21.88
CA ALA A 814 28.39 -10.16 23.11
C ALA A 814 27.79 -10.91 24.31
N LEU A 815 28.60 -11.16 25.35
CA LEU A 815 28.20 -11.91 26.54
C LEU A 815 28.57 -11.16 27.82
N THR A 816 27.79 -11.39 28.87
CA THR A 816 28.13 -10.97 30.22
C THR A 816 28.94 -12.05 30.92
N LEU A 817 30.13 -11.71 31.38
CA LEU A 817 31.00 -12.59 32.14
C LEU A 817 30.56 -12.60 33.61
N LYS A 818 30.04 -13.75 34.07
CA LYS A 818 29.79 -14.03 35.49
C LYS A 818 31.04 -14.67 36.09
N ARG A 819 31.49 -14.15 37.23
CA ARG A 819 32.62 -14.71 37.98
C ARG A 819 32.15 -15.80 38.93
#